data_AF-A0A955L168-F1
#
_entry.id   AF-A0A955L168-F1
#
_cell.length_a   1.000
_cell.length_b   1.000
_cell.length_c   1.000
_cell.angle_alpha   90.00
_cell.angle_beta   90.00
_cell.angle_gamma   90.00
#
_symmetry.space_group_name_H-M   'P 1'
#
loop_
_entity.id
_entity.type
_entity.pdbx_description
1 polymer ?
#
loop_
_entity_poly.entity_id
_entity_poly.type
_entity_poly.pdbx_seq_one_letter_code
_entity_poly.pdbx_strand_id
1 'polypeptide(L)'
;MRNILKTDTINFSKSVRKIILFLIIPLFVIILGLIYFITKTLSPQDNEAAQNGCDIVVAKDETGNHTSIQAGVNAATSGQTICVKSGNYREQVVIKTPNLTLKGIGSENPVIDGKYDDSLFVNGQLPGPDAGGGYPDEVAVYGRTLPGKQWDALLSIEASNTVWDGIDIINSSGELFQVLENANDNVIKNSKFDFAYNSIYIIHSDRNLVENNELSRASMKYYDEKRVCNDDAVECVAGSMKIENKGGKLTGEDKYAVGNIIRGNSLRYTRSEGIAMGDWAKDTIVEDNLVVDTYHVALYATKGSQNTTFRRNMVIHTRHPDATANKEHYANGIVYGDETQNSAQRASGITVYNNIVIGSWVLFEIRNDVGTDHGYDTKLDKSYIGYNTFIAGPHTDVPIRLKDNKRGNPHTDKNIFENNIILSKWHLTANTITGGGASQKQFENVVKRNNIWSVAPVDELKGTNDIYLSETASGNKGAEVLLSPYATLPNGTWGAVWDDAVFPYNKSNYKTVSNYTPRSNSVAIGAASARSGITGVTIPSDINIDYGLKGRTDATGGKYDIGAVESNGTDPVITNTPTPINTNTPTPLITNTVSPTPIFTVTPTPSGMITITPTTIPISGNICGKADVDGDGRFNIADFAEFAKSYGMGTNTCADKDVEYGPCGGRDVNKDGKLNIADFGGQGIGFAQRYYPKTSCVIN
;
A
#
# COMPACT_ATOMS: atom_id res chain seq x y z
N MET A 1 -11.76 -54.35 39.95
CA MET A 1 -11.73 -55.09 38.66
C MET A 1 -10.48 -55.96 38.60
N ARG A 2 -10.49 -57.06 39.36
CA ARG A 2 -9.66 -58.24 39.12
C ARG A 2 -10.44 -59.12 38.14
N ASN A 3 -9.72 -59.82 37.26
CA ASN A 3 -10.18 -60.75 36.22
C ASN A 3 -10.40 -60.09 34.85
N ILE A 4 -9.40 -60.26 33.98
CA ILE A 4 -9.48 -60.81 32.61
C ILE A 4 -8.10 -60.56 32.03
N LEU A 5 -7.29 -61.62 31.93
CA LEU A 5 -6.18 -61.83 30.98
C LEU A 5 -5.49 -63.15 31.39
N LYS A 6 -6.17 -64.26 31.13
CA LYS A 6 -5.49 -65.53 30.87
C LYS A 6 -5.18 -65.51 29.38
N THR A 7 -3.95 -65.20 29.03
CA THR A 7 -3.45 -65.38 27.67
C THR A 7 -3.17 -66.85 27.45
N ASP A 8 -4.00 -67.48 26.62
CA ASP A 8 -3.72 -68.82 26.10
C ASP A 8 -2.46 -68.73 25.23
N THR A 9 -1.39 -69.36 25.69
CA THR A 9 -0.13 -69.46 24.94
C THR A 9 -0.36 -70.38 23.75
N ILE A 10 -0.70 -69.80 22.58
CA ILE A 10 -0.81 -70.54 21.32
C ILE A 10 0.59 -71.07 20.97
N ASN A 11 0.83 -72.35 21.26
CA ASN A 11 2.06 -73.04 20.89
C ASN A 11 2.04 -73.36 19.39
N PHE A 12 2.46 -72.40 18.58
CA PHE A 12 2.75 -72.64 17.17
C PHE A 12 3.83 -73.72 17.04
N SER A 13 3.57 -74.71 16.18
CA SER A 13 4.53 -75.78 15.89
C SER A 13 5.87 -75.20 15.41
N LYS A 14 6.97 -75.93 15.65
CA LYS A 14 8.32 -75.51 15.20
C LYS A 14 8.36 -75.11 13.71
N SER A 15 7.53 -75.72 12.89
CA SER A 15 7.41 -75.40 11.45
C SER A 15 6.74 -74.04 11.20
N VAL A 16 5.69 -73.70 11.96
CA VAL A 16 5.01 -72.41 11.83
C VAL A 16 5.87 -71.25 12.35
N ARG A 17 6.64 -71.47 13.43
CA ARG A 17 7.61 -70.45 13.92
C ARG A 17 8.70 -70.15 12.90
N LYS A 18 9.17 -71.16 12.14
CA LYS A 18 10.16 -70.96 11.06
C LYS A 18 9.57 -70.19 9.89
N ILE A 19 8.32 -70.48 9.49
CA ILE A 19 7.64 -69.77 8.40
C ILE A 19 7.37 -68.31 8.76
N ILE A 20 6.94 -68.05 10.00
CA ILE A 20 6.72 -66.69 10.52
C ILE A 20 8.05 -65.91 10.54
N LEU A 21 9.16 -66.50 10.98
CA LEU A 21 10.47 -65.84 10.94
C LEU A 21 10.93 -65.55 9.49
N PHE A 22 10.67 -66.47 8.56
CA PHE A 22 11.13 -66.35 7.18
C PHE A 22 10.33 -65.34 6.35
N LEU A 23 9.07 -65.07 6.70
CA LEU A 23 8.21 -64.13 5.99
C LEU A 23 8.15 -62.74 6.65
N ILE A 24 8.18 -62.66 7.98
CA ILE A 24 8.03 -61.37 8.69
C ILE A 24 9.33 -60.57 8.65
N ILE A 25 10.50 -61.21 8.75
CA ILE A 25 11.78 -60.48 8.75
C ILE A 25 12.02 -59.74 7.42
N PRO A 26 11.86 -60.37 6.23
CA PRO A 26 12.01 -59.65 4.96
C PRO A 26 10.96 -58.55 4.79
N LEU A 27 9.72 -58.80 5.19
CA LEU A 27 8.64 -57.81 5.10
C LEU A 27 8.93 -56.60 6.00
N PHE A 28 9.46 -56.82 7.20
CA PHE A 28 9.85 -55.75 8.12
C PHE A 28 11.04 -54.94 7.58
N VAL A 29 12.02 -55.59 6.94
CA VAL A 29 13.14 -54.92 6.26
C VAL A 29 12.64 -54.11 5.06
N ILE A 30 11.69 -54.63 4.28
CA ILE A 30 11.06 -53.91 3.16
C ILE A 30 10.27 -52.70 3.67
N ILE A 31 9.48 -52.84 4.74
CA ILE A 31 8.73 -51.73 5.34
C ILE A 31 9.67 -50.65 5.88
N LEU A 32 10.74 -51.03 6.60
CA LEU A 32 11.74 -50.07 7.06
C LEU A 32 12.48 -49.40 5.90
N GLY A 33 12.78 -50.14 4.83
CA GLY A 33 13.34 -49.61 3.60
C GLY A 33 12.41 -48.63 2.90
N LEU A 34 11.11 -48.92 2.85
CA LEU A 34 10.07 -48.05 2.29
C LEU A 34 9.87 -46.79 3.15
N ILE A 35 9.83 -46.92 4.47
CA ILE A 35 9.77 -45.78 5.40
C ILE A 35 11.01 -44.90 5.20
N TYR A 36 12.22 -45.50 5.17
CA TYR A 36 13.46 -44.77 4.90
C TYR A 36 13.41 -44.06 3.54
N PHE A 37 12.96 -44.75 2.48
CA PHE A 37 12.86 -44.19 1.14
C PHE A 37 11.85 -43.05 1.09
N ILE A 38 10.63 -43.23 1.64
CA ILE A 38 9.58 -42.20 1.75
C ILE A 38 10.09 -40.99 2.55
N THR A 39 10.78 -41.20 3.68
CA THR A 39 11.34 -40.08 4.46
C THR A 39 12.47 -39.35 3.74
N LYS A 40 13.17 -40.02 2.81
CA LYS A 40 14.28 -39.43 2.06
C LYS A 40 13.86 -38.82 0.72
N THR A 41 12.78 -39.30 0.09
CA THR A 41 12.22 -38.71 -1.15
C THR A 41 11.17 -37.64 -0.90
N LEU A 42 10.58 -37.58 0.30
CA LEU A 42 9.82 -36.42 0.79
C LEU A 42 10.71 -35.38 1.48
N SER A 43 12.03 -35.58 1.48
CA SER A 43 13.02 -34.58 1.87
C SER A 43 13.10 -33.49 0.78
N PRO A 44 13.09 -32.20 1.14
CA PRO A 44 12.54 -31.12 0.32
C PRO A 44 13.43 -30.76 -0.88
N GLN A 45 12.98 -31.13 -2.10
CA GLN A 45 13.48 -30.47 -3.33
C GLN A 45 13.07 -28.99 -3.40
N ASP A 46 12.10 -28.55 -2.59
CA ASP A 46 11.75 -27.14 -2.45
C ASP A 46 12.80 -26.31 -1.68
N ASN A 47 13.76 -26.95 -1.00
CA ASN A 47 14.81 -26.24 -0.24
C ASN A 47 16.06 -25.88 -1.06
N GLU A 48 16.38 -26.60 -2.14
CA GLU A 48 17.59 -26.30 -2.93
C GLU A 48 17.36 -25.20 -3.96
N ALA A 49 16.16 -25.11 -4.55
CA ALA A 49 15.84 -24.05 -5.51
C ALA A 49 15.77 -22.64 -4.87
N ALA A 50 15.49 -22.56 -3.56
CA ALA A 50 15.40 -21.31 -2.81
C ALA A 50 16.75 -20.78 -2.28
N GLN A 51 17.84 -21.53 -2.39
CA GLN A 51 19.18 -21.12 -1.90
C GLN A 51 20.03 -20.37 -2.92
N ASN A 52 19.63 -20.30 -4.20
CA ASN A 52 20.39 -19.58 -5.21
C ASN A 52 20.44 -18.08 -4.89
N GLY A 53 21.62 -17.59 -4.51
CA GLY A 53 21.86 -16.19 -4.15
C GLY A 53 21.58 -15.84 -2.69
N CYS A 54 21.68 -16.81 -1.78
CA CYS A 54 21.66 -16.61 -0.33
C CYS A 54 23.03 -16.99 0.24
N ASP A 55 23.69 -16.09 0.97
CA ASP A 55 24.92 -16.41 1.71
C ASP A 55 24.60 -17.01 3.07
N ILE A 56 23.52 -16.53 3.70
CA ILE A 56 23.01 -17.01 4.99
C ILE A 56 21.51 -17.26 4.85
N VAL A 57 21.05 -18.40 5.33
CA VAL A 57 19.62 -18.74 5.44
C VAL A 57 19.20 -18.74 6.90
N VAL A 58 18.16 -17.98 7.22
CA VAL A 58 17.50 -17.99 8.53
C VAL A 58 16.20 -18.74 8.39
N ALA A 59 15.97 -19.74 9.25
CA ALA A 59 14.74 -20.51 9.27
C ALA A 59 14.39 -20.95 10.69
N LYS A 60 13.19 -20.59 11.16
CA LYS A 60 12.73 -20.89 12.52
C LYS A 60 12.60 -22.39 12.81
N ASP A 61 12.38 -23.19 11.77
CA ASP A 61 12.22 -24.65 11.80
C ASP A 61 13.56 -25.41 11.80
N GLU A 62 14.67 -24.72 12.03
CA GLU A 62 16.03 -25.28 12.06
C GLU A 62 16.55 -25.79 10.69
N THR A 63 15.84 -25.49 9.59
CA THR A 63 16.28 -25.88 8.23
C THR A 63 17.28 -24.88 7.60
N GLY A 64 17.67 -23.82 8.31
CA GLY A 64 18.61 -22.79 7.89
C GLY A 64 19.92 -22.80 8.68
N ASN A 65 20.83 -21.88 8.35
CA ASN A 65 22.08 -21.66 9.10
C ASN A 65 21.82 -21.14 10.52
N HIS A 66 20.75 -20.37 10.71
CA HIS A 66 20.34 -19.80 12.00
C HIS A 66 18.82 -19.87 12.18
N THR A 67 18.36 -19.83 13.44
CA THR A 67 16.93 -19.92 13.82
C THR A 67 16.32 -18.57 14.21
N SER A 68 17.10 -17.50 14.16
CA SER A 68 16.71 -16.12 14.45
C SER A 68 17.38 -15.16 13.47
N ILE A 69 16.71 -14.08 13.12
CA ILE A 69 17.18 -13.08 12.16
C ILE A 69 18.43 -12.38 12.70
N GLN A 70 18.43 -11.97 13.98
CA GLN A 70 19.57 -11.28 14.58
C GLN A 70 20.85 -12.15 14.56
N ALA A 71 20.73 -13.46 14.78
CA ALA A 71 21.88 -14.36 14.68
C ALA A 71 22.45 -14.40 13.25
N GLY A 72 21.59 -14.41 12.23
CA GLY A 72 22.01 -14.30 10.84
C GLY A 72 22.70 -12.95 10.55
N VAL A 73 22.14 -11.85 11.05
CA VAL A 73 22.73 -10.50 10.94
C VAL A 73 24.11 -10.42 11.61
N ASN A 74 24.24 -10.99 12.80
CA ASN A 74 25.50 -11.01 13.56
C ASN A 74 26.59 -11.84 12.86
N ALA A 75 26.20 -12.90 12.17
CA ALA A 75 27.12 -13.76 11.42
C ALA A 75 27.50 -13.16 10.05
N ALA A 76 26.67 -12.27 9.51
CA ALA A 76 26.88 -11.67 8.21
C ALA A 76 28.05 -10.68 8.17
N THR A 77 28.73 -10.70 7.04
CA THR A 77 29.76 -9.74 6.64
C THR A 77 29.24 -8.85 5.53
N SER A 78 29.83 -7.66 5.38
CA SER A 78 29.43 -6.68 4.38
C SER A 78 29.36 -7.28 2.97
N GLY A 79 28.27 -6.99 2.24
CA GLY A 79 28.03 -7.48 0.88
C GLY A 79 27.20 -8.76 0.81
N GLN A 80 26.93 -9.42 1.94
CA GLN A 80 26.20 -10.68 1.96
C GLN A 80 24.68 -10.50 1.91
N THR A 81 24.02 -11.53 1.38
CA THR A 81 22.57 -11.69 1.34
C THR A 81 22.10 -12.70 2.38
N ILE A 82 21.23 -12.25 3.28
CA ILE A 82 20.52 -13.06 4.27
C ILE A 82 19.11 -13.34 3.73
N CYS A 83 18.78 -14.61 3.54
CA CYS A 83 17.45 -15.05 3.15
C CYS A 83 16.69 -15.58 4.37
N VAL A 84 15.53 -14.99 4.65
CA VAL A 84 14.72 -15.34 5.81
C VAL A 84 13.51 -16.14 5.34
N LYS A 85 13.42 -17.42 5.74
CA LYS A 85 12.26 -18.25 5.42
C LYS A 85 11.04 -17.81 6.23
N SER A 86 9.86 -18.01 5.64
CA SER A 86 8.56 -17.83 6.30
C SER A 86 8.56 -18.37 7.72
N GLY A 87 8.01 -17.59 8.65
CA GLY A 87 8.00 -17.92 10.07
C GLY A 87 7.76 -16.67 10.92
N ASN A 88 7.38 -16.91 12.18
CA ASN A 88 7.20 -15.83 13.17
C ASN A 88 8.45 -15.73 14.05
N TYR A 89 9.13 -14.60 13.95
CA TYR A 89 10.35 -14.25 14.67
C TYR A 89 9.98 -13.25 15.77
N ARG A 90 10.33 -13.56 17.02
CA ARG A 90 10.04 -12.71 18.18
C ARG A 90 11.34 -12.18 18.75
N GLU A 91 11.82 -11.12 18.15
CA GLU A 91 13.12 -10.53 18.43
C GLU A 91 13.12 -9.06 18.04
N GLN A 92 14.07 -8.31 18.57
CA GLN A 92 14.48 -7.04 17.98
C GLN A 92 15.67 -7.30 17.06
N VAL A 93 15.69 -6.62 15.92
CA VAL A 93 16.76 -6.73 14.93
C VAL A 93 17.48 -5.39 14.81
N VAL A 94 18.80 -5.42 14.94
CA VAL A 94 19.68 -4.27 14.77
C VAL A 94 20.75 -4.60 13.73
N ILE A 95 20.75 -3.84 12.63
CA ILE A 95 21.67 -4.01 11.51
C ILE A 95 22.79 -2.97 11.62
N LYS A 96 23.98 -3.43 12.01
CA LYS A 96 25.20 -2.59 12.14
C LYS A 96 26.24 -2.82 11.05
N THR A 97 26.11 -3.94 10.34
CA THR A 97 27.00 -4.28 9.22
C THR A 97 26.47 -3.60 7.95
N PRO A 98 27.27 -2.79 7.25
CA PRO A 98 26.83 -2.12 6.02
C PRO A 98 26.75 -3.08 4.84
N ASN A 99 26.09 -2.66 3.77
CA ASN A 99 25.97 -3.39 2.51
C ASN A 99 25.33 -4.79 2.68
N LEU A 100 24.41 -4.96 3.62
CA LEU A 100 23.68 -6.21 3.77
C LEU A 100 22.40 -6.18 2.93
N THR A 101 22.03 -7.33 2.36
CA THR A 101 20.69 -7.54 1.83
C THR A 101 19.96 -8.55 2.69
N LEU A 102 18.80 -8.17 3.24
CA LEU A 102 17.89 -9.07 3.93
C LEU A 102 16.63 -9.20 3.09
N LYS A 103 16.29 -10.44 2.72
CA LYS A 103 15.09 -10.71 1.94
C LYS A 103 14.27 -11.88 2.46
N GLY A 104 12.95 -11.75 2.47
CA GLY A 104 12.05 -12.85 2.72
C GLY A 104 12.05 -13.85 1.57
N ILE A 105 11.96 -15.14 1.90
CA ILE A 105 11.80 -16.23 0.94
C ILE A 105 10.71 -17.20 1.40
N GLY A 106 9.99 -17.78 0.44
CA GLY A 106 8.88 -18.71 0.70
C GLY A 106 7.57 -18.24 0.07
N SER A 107 6.48 -18.94 0.38
CA SER A 107 5.12 -18.59 -0.09
C SER A 107 4.51 -17.42 0.67
N GLU A 108 5.03 -17.12 1.86
CA GLU A 108 4.58 -16.03 2.73
C GLU A 108 5.80 -15.23 3.21
N ASN A 109 5.61 -13.93 3.46
CA ASN A 109 6.66 -13.12 4.06
C ASN A 109 6.97 -13.63 5.48
N PRO A 110 8.25 -13.76 5.87
CA PRO A 110 8.61 -13.88 7.28
C PRO A 110 8.13 -12.66 8.07
N VAL A 111 7.82 -12.86 9.35
CA VAL A 111 7.22 -11.85 10.22
C VAL A 111 8.07 -11.66 11.47
N ILE A 112 8.47 -10.42 11.75
CA ILE A 112 8.92 -10.00 13.08
C ILE A 112 7.68 -9.55 13.87
N ASP A 113 7.36 -10.25 14.95
CA ASP A 113 6.13 -10.05 15.73
C ASP A 113 6.47 -9.66 17.18
N GLY A 114 6.15 -8.42 17.54
CA GLY A 114 6.35 -7.88 18.88
C GLY A 114 5.25 -8.23 19.90
N LYS A 115 4.19 -8.96 19.51
CA LYS A 115 3.09 -9.39 20.39
C LYS A 115 2.29 -8.30 21.09
N TYR A 116 2.52 -7.03 20.77
CA TYR A 116 1.65 -5.94 21.15
C TYR A 116 0.53 -5.82 20.12
N ASP A 117 -0.55 -6.58 20.30
CA ASP A 117 -1.60 -6.77 19.30
C ASP A 117 -3.02 -6.47 19.84
N ASP A 118 -4.04 -6.59 18.98
CA ASP A 118 -5.45 -6.34 19.33
C ASP A 118 -5.96 -7.19 20.51
N SER A 119 -5.34 -8.35 20.79
CA SER A 119 -5.76 -9.19 21.93
C SER A 119 -5.47 -8.55 23.30
N LEU A 120 -4.71 -7.45 23.33
CA LEU A 120 -4.42 -6.68 24.54
C LEU A 120 -5.51 -5.68 24.90
N PHE A 121 -6.50 -5.44 24.03
CA PHE A 121 -7.60 -4.55 24.35
C PHE A 121 -8.45 -5.07 25.51
N VAL A 122 -8.66 -4.24 26.52
CA VAL A 122 -9.59 -4.47 27.62
C VAL A 122 -10.52 -3.27 27.72
N ASN A 123 -11.82 -3.48 27.52
CA ASN A 123 -12.83 -2.40 27.51
C ASN A 123 -12.50 -1.26 26.53
N GLY A 124 -11.91 -1.57 25.36
CA GLY A 124 -11.55 -0.58 24.35
C GLY A 124 -10.29 0.23 24.66
N GLN A 125 -9.55 -0.14 25.72
CA GLN A 125 -8.26 0.45 26.08
C GLN A 125 -7.14 -0.56 25.84
N LEU A 126 -5.98 -0.06 25.43
CA LEU A 126 -4.72 -0.79 25.38
C LEU A 126 -3.88 -0.48 26.62
N PRO A 127 -3.14 -1.46 27.15
CA PRO A 127 -2.17 -1.20 28.20
C PRO A 127 -1.00 -0.37 27.66
N GLY A 128 -0.73 0.78 28.26
CA GLY A 128 0.50 1.51 28.02
C GLY A 128 1.75 0.65 28.28
N PRO A 129 2.73 0.61 27.36
CA PRO A 129 4.06 0.07 27.62
C PRO A 129 4.73 1.04 28.60
N ASP A 130 4.68 0.72 29.90
CA ASP A 130 4.97 1.63 31.02
C ASP A 130 6.17 2.58 30.76
N ALA A 131 5.84 3.86 30.58
CA ALA A 131 6.81 4.95 30.49
C ALA A 131 7.31 5.31 31.90
N GLY A 132 8.52 4.87 32.27
CA GLY A 132 9.23 5.47 33.40
C GLY A 132 9.97 4.57 34.38
N GLY A 133 9.97 3.25 34.23
CA GLY A 133 10.84 2.38 35.03
C GLY A 133 12.03 1.93 34.19
N GLY A 134 13.26 2.10 34.67
CA GLY A 134 14.42 1.44 34.08
C GLY A 134 14.28 -0.08 34.16
N TYR A 135 13.59 -0.67 33.18
CA TYR A 135 13.38 -2.12 33.04
C TYR A 135 14.30 -2.68 31.93
N PRO A 136 14.63 -3.98 32.00
CA PRO A 136 15.35 -4.73 30.95
C PRO A 136 14.63 -4.64 29.60
N ASP A 137 15.25 -5.13 28.52
CA ASP A 137 14.81 -5.07 27.10
C ASP A 137 13.41 -5.70 26.82
N GLU A 138 12.72 -6.14 27.87
CA GLU A 138 11.43 -6.81 27.87
C GLU A 138 10.44 -6.11 28.82
N VAL A 139 9.28 -5.69 28.29
CA VAL A 139 8.18 -5.13 29.11
C VAL A 139 7.17 -6.21 29.44
N ALA A 140 6.92 -6.47 30.73
CA ALA A 140 5.91 -7.41 31.18
C ALA A 140 4.51 -6.76 31.17
N VAL A 141 3.78 -6.89 30.07
CA VAL A 141 2.39 -6.41 29.96
C VAL A 141 1.43 -7.57 30.14
N TYR A 142 0.61 -7.54 31.19
CA TYR A 142 -0.34 -8.62 31.54
C TYR A 142 0.27 -10.04 31.57
N GLY A 143 1.53 -10.15 32.03
CA GLY A 143 2.25 -11.42 32.07
C GLY A 143 2.84 -11.88 30.73
N ARG A 144 2.80 -11.05 29.69
CA ARG A 144 3.53 -11.25 28.43
C ARG A 144 4.81 -10.43 28.42
N THR A 145 5.89 -11.07 28.00
CA THR A 145 7.16 -10.44 27.70
C THR A 145 7.11 -9.82 26.29
N LEU A 146 7.18 -8.49 26.19
CA LEU A 146 7.16 -7.76 24.92
C LEU A 146 8.56 -7.22 24.57
N PRO A 147 9.06 -7.41 23.34
CA PRO A 147 10.32 -6.82 22.90
C PRO A 147 10.20 -5.29 22.76
N GLY A 148 11.10 -4.57 23.42
CA GLY A 148 11.28 -3.14 23.24
C GLY A 148 10.38 -2.24 24.10
N LYS A 149 10.89 -1.03 24.35
CA LYS A 149 10.19 0.06 25.06
C LYS A 149 9.38 0.91 24.09
N GLN A 150 8.59 1.84 24.62
CA GLN A 150 7.75 2.77 23.85
C GLN A 150 8.45 3.43 22.65
N TRP A 151 9.75 3.67 22.74
CA TRP A 151 10.54 4.38 21.72
C TRP A 151 11.54 3.48 21.00
N ASP A 152 11.57 2.19 21.31
CA ASP A 152 12.45 1.25 20.64
C ASP A 152 11.74 0.70 19.41
N ALA A 153 12.47 0.55 18.31
CA ALA A 153 11.99 -0.13 17.12
C ALA A 153 12.18 -1.64 17.23
N LEU A 154 11.29 -2.43 16.61
CA LEU A 154 11.54 -3.85 16.37
C LEU A 154 12.68 -4.06 15.37
N LEU A 155 12.83 -3.15 14.40
CA LEU A 155 13.96 -3.11 13.48
C LEU A 155 14.65 -1.75 13.50
N SER A 156 15.96 -1.76 13.77
CA SER A 156 16.83 -0.60 13.65
C SER A 156 17.91 -0.83 12.60
N ILE A 157 18.00 0.04 11.60
CA ILE A 157 19.12 0.07 10.65
C ILE A 157 20.10 1.16 11.10
N GLU A 158 21.30 0.76 11.49
CA GLU A 158 22.40 1.63 11.92
C GLU A 158 23.54 1.68 10.87
N ALA A 159 23.35 1.05 9.71
CA ALA A 159 24.37 0.90 8.69
C ALA A 159 23.85 1.30 7.30
N SER A 160 24.74 1.81 6.46
CA SER A 160 24.42 2.26 5.10
C SER A 160 24.34 1.14 4.08
N ASN A 161 23.70 1.42 2.95
CA ASN A 161 23.57 0.53 1.79
C ASN A 161 22.89 -0.81 2.13
N THR A 162 21.99 -0.81 3.10
CA THR A 162 21.22 -1.99 3.50
C THR A 162 19.95 -2.10 2.67
N VAL A 163 19.61 -3.32 2.24
CA VAL A 163 18.34 -3.63 1.59
C VAL A 163 17.50 -4.49 2.53
N TRP A 164 16.26 -4.06 2.78
CA TRP A 164 15.22 -4.82 3.48
C TRP A 164 14.05 -5.08 2.51
N ASP A 165 13.80 -6.34 2.18
CA ASP A 165 12.88 -6.73 1.11
C ASP A 165 11.96 -7.89 1.51
N GLY A 166 10.65 -7.65 1.60
CA GLY A 166 9.67 -8.73 1.82
C GLY A 166 9.75 -9.40 3.19
N ILE A 167 10.00 -8.64 4.26
CA ILE A 167 9.95 -9.13 5.64
C ILE A 167 9.02 -8.21 6.42
N ASP A 168 7.95 -8.77 6.94
CA ASP A 168 6.90 -8.03 7.63
C ASP A 168 7.30 -7.74 9.09
N ILE A 169 6.85 -6.62 9.63
CA ILE A 169 7.07 -6.22 11.02
C ILE A 169 5.74 -5.80 11.61
N ILE A 170 5.31 -6.45 12.69
CA ILE A 170 3.99 -6.22 13.27
C ILE A 170 4.02 -6.16 14.80
N ASN A 171 2.96 -5.56 15.36
CA ASN A 171 2.59 -5.65 16.76
C ASN A 171 3.68 -5.14 17.73
N SER A 172 4.16 -3.91 17.53
CA SER A 172 5.20 -3.33 18.38
C SER A 172 4.62 -2.51 19.54
N SER A 173 5.16 -2.72 20.74
CA SER A 173 4.94 -1.87 21.92
C SER A 173 5.68 -0.54 21.84
N GLY A 174 6.49 -0.31 20.80
CA GLY A 174 7.11 0.96 20.51
C GLY A 174 6.94 1.36 19.06
N GLU A 175 8.06 1.42 18.35
CA GLU A 175 8.12 1.69 16.92
C GLU A 175 8.29 0.38 16.15
N LEU A 176 7.87 0.34 14.88
CA LEU A 176 8.12 -0.84 14.06
C LEU A 176 9.52 -0.77 13.45
N PHE A 177 9.87 0.38 12.90
CA PHE A 177 11.06 0.54 12.08
C PHE A 177 11.72 1.91 12.23
N GLN A 178 13.05 1.93 12.36
CA GLN A 178 13.84 3.14 12.29
C GLN A 178 15.13 2.97 11.46
N VAL A 179 15.53 4.06 10.81
CA VAL A 179 16.86 4.23 10.22
C VAL A 179 17.56 5.35 10.99
N LEU A 180 18.68 5.01 11.64
CA LEU A 180 19.39 5.95 12.50
C LEU A 180 20.28 6.91 11.70
N GLU A 181 20.75 7.95 12.39
CA GLU A 181 21.69 8.93 11.86
C GLU A 181 22.90 8.24 11.20
N ASN A 182 23.34 8.75 10.05
CA ASN A 182 24.44 8.23 9.22
C ASN A 182 24.19 6.88 8.52
N ALA A 183 23.06 6.19 8.76
CA ALA A 183 22.69 4.99 8.00
C ALA A 183 22.03 5.42 6.69
N ASN A 184 22.84 5.70 5.67
CA ASN A 184 22.39 6.30 4.41
C ASN A 184 22.17 5.25 3.31
N ASP A 185 21.51 5.67 2.23
CA ASP A 185 21.45 4.89 0.99
C ASP A 185 20.78 3.51 1.18
N ASN A 186 19.84 3.40 2.12
CA ASN A 186 19.11 2.16 2.39
C ASN A 186 17.86 2.03 1.51
N VAL A 187 17.45 0.78 1.25
CA VAL A 187 16.22 0.46 0.51
C VAL A 187 15.33 -0.42 1.38
N ILE A 188 14.09 0.02 1.60
CA ILE A 188 13.09 -0.70 2.37
C ILE A 188 11.85 -0.90 1.51
N LYS A 189 11.52 -2.16 1.22
CA LYS A 189 10.48 -2.46 0.25
C LYS A 189 9.70 -3.75 0.46
N ASN A 190 8.55 -3.80 -0.22
CA ASN A 190 7.69 -4.96 -0.37
C ASN A 190 7.27 -5.62 0.96
N SER A 191 7.25 -4.83 2.04
CA SER A 191 7.03 -5.33 3.40
C SER A 191 5.76 -4.75 3.99
N LYS A 192 5.11 -5.50 4.88
CA LYS A 192 3.98 -5.02 5.68
C LYS A 192 4.45 -4.55 7.05
N PHE A 193 3.95 -3.40 7.47
CA PHE A 193 4.17 -2.81 8.77
C PHE A 193 2.83 -2.48 9.41
N ASP A 194 2.56 -3.08 10.56
CA ASP A 194 1.20 -3.04 11.10
C ASP A 194 1.18 -3.04 12.62
N PHE A 195 0.31 -2.21 13.18
CA PHE A 195 0.07 -2.14 14.61
C PHE A 195 1.31 -1.70 15.40
N ALA A 196 1.53 -0.38 15.44
CA ALA A 196 2.59 0.24 16.22
C ALA A 196 1.99 1.06 17.37
N TYR A 197 2.47 0.84 18.59
CA TYR A 197 2.10 1.72 19.71
C TYR A 197 2.42 3.19 19.40
N ASN A 198 3.59 3.47 18.80
CA ASN A 198 4.04 4.81 18.46
C ASN A 198 4.07 5.06 16.93
N SER A 199 5.25 4.97 16.30
CA SER A 199 5.45 5.27 14.87
C SER A 199 5.71 4.00 14.08
N ILE A 200 5.38 4.00 12.78
CA ILE A 200 5.75 2.88 11.90
C ILE A 200 7.18 3.07 11.40
N TYR A 201 7.46 4.24 10.82
CA TYR A 201 8.76 4.61 10.25
C TYR A 201 9.29 5.89 10.86
N ILE A 202 10.57 5.86 11.23
CA ILE A 202 11.36 7.06 11.47
C ILE A 202 12.69 6.97 10.71
N ILE A 203 13.00 7.97 9.89
CA ILE A 203 14.25 8.03 9.12
C ILE A 203 15.01 9.29 9.52
N HIS A 204 16.20 9.06 10.09
CA HIS A 204 17.12 10.09 10.58
C HIS A 204 18.33 10.32 9.67
N SER A 205 18.29 9.82 8.44
CA SER A 205 19.45 9.78 7.55
C SER A 205 19.10 10.13 6.10
N ASP A 206 20.10 10.04 5.23
CA ASP A 206 20.03 10.54 3.87
C ASP A 206 19.80 9.44 2.84
N ARG A 207 19.18 9.84 1.72
CA ARG A 207 19.12 9.08 0.46
C ARG A 207 18.51 7.68 0.61
N ASN A 208 17.60 7.51 1.57
CA ASN A 208 16.88 6.25 1.73
C ASN A 208 15.69 6.19 0.78
N LEU A 209 15.41 4.99 0.30
CA LEU A 209 14.25 4.67 -0.53
C LEU A 209 13.28 3.78 0.28
N VAL A 210 12.08 4.28 0.53
CA VAL A 210 10.98 3.50 1.11
C VAL A 210 9.94 3.27 0.02
N GLU A 211 9.84 2.05 -0.49
CA GLU A 211 9.00 1.76 -1.65
C GLU A 211 8.06 0.55 -1.52
N ASN A 212 6.84 0.68 -2.04
CA ASN A 212 5.89 -0.42 -2.18
C ASN A 212 5.58 -1.16 -0.86
N ASN A 213 5.62 -0.47 0.27
CA ASN A 213 5.26 -1.04 1.57
C ASN A 213 3.77 -0.83 1.88
N GLU A 214 3.24 -1.70 2.73
CA GLU A 214 1.91 -1.59 3.31
C GLU A 214 2.02 -1.20 4.77
N LEU A 215 1.40 -0.09 5.15
CA LEU A 215 1.50 0.48 6.48
C LEU A 215 0.10 0.65 7.07
N SER A 216 -0.12 0.18 8.30
CA SER A 216 -1.40 0.39 8.98
C SER A 216 -1.29 0.49 10.49
N ARG A 217 -2.31 1.13 11.09
CA ARG A 217 -2.52 1.13 12.56
C ARG A 217 -1.32 1.64 13.35
N ALA A 218 -0.87 2.85 13.02
CA ALA A 218 0.13 3.58 13.80
C ALA A 218 -0.50 4.34 14.96
N SER A 219 0.33 4.69 15.95
CA SER A 219 -0.03 5.51 17.12
C SER A 219 -1.15 4.91 17.95
N MET A 220 -1.10 3.60 18.17
CA MET A 220 -2.06 2.88 19.01
C MET A 220 -2.03 3.32 20.47
N LYS A 221 -1.03 4.12 20.89
CA LYS A 221 -1.02 4.89 22.14
C LYS A 221 -2.24 5.77 22.35
N TYR A 222 -3.01 6.06 21.29
CA TYR A 222 -4.31 6.71 21.40
C TYR A 222 -5.28 5.96 22.32
N TYR A 223 -5.16 4.63 22.37
CA TYR A 223 -6.00 3.76 23.21
C TYR A 223 -5.39 3.50 24.60
N ASP A 224 -4.27 4.15 24.95
CA ASP A 224 -3.65 3.97 26.26
C ASP A 224 -4.41 4.75 27.34
N GLU A 225 -5.03 4.03 28.28
CA GLU A 225 -5.82 4.64 29.36
C GLU A 225 -5.02 5.59 30.26
N LYS A 226 -3.69 5.41 30.32
CA LYS A 226 -2.79 6.25 31.13
C LYS A 226 -2.45 7.56 30.41
N ARG A 227 -2.69 7.65 29.10
CA ARG A 227 -2.49 8.87 28.32
C ARG A 227 -3.80 9.64 28.28
N VAL A 228 -3.80 10.82 28.88
CA VAL A 228 -4.90 11.78 28.78
C VAL A 228 -4.88 12.37 27.37
N CYS A 229 -5.53 11.69 26.43
CA CYS A 229 -5.73 12.17 25.07
C CYS A 229 -6.91 13.14 25.02
N ASN A 230 -6.66 14.35 25.50
CA ASN A 230 -7.56 15.48 25.28
C ASN A 230 -7.22 16.10 23.92
N ASP A 231 -8.19 16.75 23.28
CA ASP A 231 -8.11 17.24 21.89
C ASP A 231 -6.93 18.21 21.60
N ASP A 232 -6.32 18.77 22.64
CA ASP A 232 -5.16 19.66 22.58
C ASP A 232 -3.85 19.04 23.09
N ALA A 233 -3.86 17.78 23.55
CA ALA A 233 -2.68 17.12 24.10
C ALA A 233 -1.76 16.62 22.97
N VAL A 234 -0.71 17.40 22.72
CA VAL A 234 0.39 17.19 21.75
C VAL A 234 1.06 15.79 21.81
N GLU A 235 0.78 14.98 22.84
CA GLU A 235 1.46 13.71 23.09
C GLU A 235 0.74 12.45 22.57
N CYS A 236 -0.50 12.55 22.09
CA CYS A 236 -1.29 11.38 21.66
C CYS A 236 -1.21 11.02 20.18
N VAL A 237 -0.62 11.88 19.35
CA VAL A 237 -0.47 11.67 17.91
C VAL A 237 1.03 11.54 17.61
N ALA A 238 1.44 10.44 16.97
CA ALA A 238 2.76 10.33 16.36
C ALA A 238 2.66 10.57 14.85
N GLY A 239 3.78 10.49 14.13
CA GLY A 239 3.76 10.41 12.67
C GLY A 239 3.89 8.94 12.31
N SER A 240 3.05 8.46 11.39
CA SER A 240 3.13 7.08 10.91
C SER A 240 4.46 6.88 10.23
N MET A 241 4.80 7.80 9.33
CA MET A 241 6.09 7.85 8.65
C MET A 241 6.68 9.24 8.81
N LYS A 242 7.84 9.32 9.46
CA LYS A 242 8.57 10.57 9.68
C LYS A 242 9.93 10.54 9.02
N ILE A 243 10.23 11.61 8.30
CA ILE A 243 11.59 11.95 7.88
C ILE A 243 11.99 13.17 8.71
N GLU A 244 12.96 13.00 9.60
CA GLU A 244 13.40 14.07 10.49
C GLU A 244 14.84 13.81 10.91
N ASN A 245 15.67 14.82 11.05
CA ASN A 245 16.98 14.67 11.68
C ASN A 245 16.89 15.27 13.10
N LYS A 246 16.90 14.39 14.11
CA LYS A 246 16.80 14.75 15.54
C LYS A 246 18.13 15.17 16.15
N GLY A 247 19.19 15.30 15.36
CA GLY A 247 20.49 15.78 15.79
C GLY A 247 20.46 17.26 16.19
N GLY A 248 19.86 17.58 17.35
CA GLY A 248 19.76 18.93 17.93
C GLY A 248 21.09 19.60 18.29
N LYS A 249 22.21 19.11 17.75
CA LYS A 249 23.58 19.65 17.86
C LYS A 249 24.22 19.94 16.50
N LEU A 250 23.57 19.58 15.39
CA LEU A 250 24.15 19.72 14.06
C LEU A 250 23.90 21.14 13.54
N THR A 251 24.94 21.75 12.97
CA THR A 251 24.90 23.08 12.35
C THR A 251 25.18 22.96 10.86
N GLY A 252 24.59 23.81 10.03
CA GLY A 252 24.84 23.79 8.58
C GLY A 252 23.98 22.77 7.83
N GLU A 253 24.55 22.09 6.85
CA GLU A 253 23.86 21.06 6.02
C GLU A 253 23.68 19.73 6.78
N ASP A 254 24.55 19.43 7.75
CA ASP A 254 24.51 18.17 8.51
C ASP A 254 23.26 18.02 9.38
N LYS A 255 22.50 19.11 9.59
CA LYS A 255 21.27 19.08 10.37
C LYS A 255 20.09 18.47 9.61
N TYR A 256 20.19 18.22 8.31
CA TYR A 256 19.08 17.74 7.50
C TYR A 256 19.09 16.22 7.33
N ALA A 257 17.91 15.65 7.07
CA ALA A 257 17.76 14.34 6.43
C ALA A 257 17.47 14.59 4.94
N VAL A 258 18.46 14.31 4.08
CA VAL A 258 18.51 14.83 2.70
C VAL A 258 18.23 13.74 1.66
N GLY A 259 17.43 14.08 0.65
CA GLY A 259 17.34 13.29 -0.58
C GLY A 259 16.60 11.96 -0.43
N ASN A 260 15.75 11.83 0.58
CA ASN A 260 14.94 10.63 0.79
C ASN A 260 13.81 10.53 -0.25
N ILE A 261 13.42 9.30 -0.60
CA ILE A 261 12.32 9.02 -1.53
C ILE A 261 11.33 8.05 -0.89
N ILE A 262 10.08 8.49 -0.80
CA ILE A 262 8.96 7.72 -0.27
C ILE A 262 7.98 7.47 -1.39
N ARG A 263 7.90 6.23 -1.90
CA ARG A 263 7.12 5.97 -3.11
C ARG A 263 6.26 4.72 -3.15
N GLY A 264 5.08 4.81 -3.75
CA GLY A 264 4.26 3.63 -4.03
C GLY A 264 3.73 2.91 -2.80
N ASN A 265 3.85 3.51 -1.60
CA ASN A 265 3.41 2.94 -0.33
C ASN A 265 1.90 3.13 -0.14
N SER A 266 1.29 2.27 0.68
CA SER A 266 -0.09 2.40 1.11
C SER A 266 -0.13 2.56 2.61
N LEU A 267 -0.59 3.71 3.11
CA LEU A 267 -0.72 4.02 4.52
C LEU A 267 -2.20 4.15 4.90
N ARG A 268 -2.66 3.41 5.92
CA ARG A 268 -4.07 3.39 6.29
C ARG A 268 -4.37 3.30 7.78
N TYR A 269 -5.52 3.82 8.18
CA TYR A 269 -6.13 3.61 9.49
C TYR A 269 -5.19 3.96 10.64
N THR A 270 -4.55 5.12 10.54
CA THR A 270 -3.56 5.53 11.55
C THR A 270 -4.12 6.61 12.45
N ARG A 271 -3.91 6.44 13.76
CA ARG A 271 -4.28 7.40 14.81
C ARG A 271 -3.22 8.52 14.93
N SER A 272 -2.61 8.87 13.80
CA SER A 272 -1.36 9.60 13.73
C SER A 272 -1.40 10.62 12.57
N GLU A 273 -0.35 11.41 12.39
CA GLU A 273 -0.04 12.06 11.11
C GLU A 273 0.36 10.98 10.11
N GLY A 274 0.06 11.14 8.83
CA GLY A 274 0.38 10.17 7.80
C GLY A 274 1.87 10.19 7.45
N ILE A 275 2.21 10.80 6.31
CA ILE A 275 3.60 10.97 5.87
C ILE A 275 4.04 12.40 6.19
N ALA A 276 4.90 12.55 7.19
CA ALA A 276 5.35 13.83 7.72
C ALA A 276 6.84 14.06 7.43
N MET A 277 7.11 15.15 6.71
CA MET A 277 8.45 15.72 6.58
C MET A 277 8.66 16.64 7.77
N GLY A 278 9.22 16.04 8.82
CA GLY A 278 9.46 16.67 10.12
C GLY A 278 10.71 17.52 10.11
N ASP A 279 11.28 17.65 11.31
CA ASP A 279 12.42 18.53 11.62
C ASP A 279 13.56 18.30 10.62
N TRP A 280 13.83 19.33 9.82
CA TRP A 280 14.98 19.33 8.91
C TRP A 280 14.95 18.24 7.82
N ALA A 281 13.79 17.87 7.30
CA ALA A 281 13.75 17.14 6.03
C ALA A 281 14.16 18.06 4.85
N LYS A 282 15.00 17.58 3.92
CA LYS A 282 15.42 18.39 2.76
C LYS A 282 15.47 17.57 1.48
N ASP A 283 15.11 18.20 0.35
CA ASP A 283 15.16 17.59 -0.99
C ASP A 283 14.46 16.22 -1.04
N THR A 284 13.40 16.04 -0.25
CA THR A 284 12.69 14.77 -0.10
C THR A 284 11.52 14.68 -1.06
N ILE A 285 11.34 13.52 -1.69
CA ILE A 285 10.26 13.26 -2.65
C ILE A 285 9.28 12.25 -2.03
N VAL A 286 8.02 12.64 -1.97
CA VAL A 286 6.90 11.77 -1.57
C VAL A 286 6.00 11.61 -2.79
N GLU A 287 6.02 10.43 -3.40
CA GLU A 287 5.33 10.18 -4.68
C GLU A 287 4.53 8.89 -4.78
N ASP A 288 3.46 8.89 -5.57
CA ASP A 288 2.71 7.66 -5.91
C ASP A 288 2.17 6.90 -4.68
N ASN A 289 2.05 7.56 -3.51
CA ASN A 289 1.55 6.95 -2.28
C ASN A 289 0.03 7.08 -2.20
N LEU A 290 -0.57 6.07 -1.58
CA LEU A 290 -1.98 6.07 -1.17
C LEU A 290 -2.05 6.26 0.34
N VAL A 291 -2.74 7.31 0.79
CA VAL A 291 -2.96 7.59 2.21
C VAL A 291 -4.46 7.63 2.49
N VAL A 292 -4.93 6.73 3.35
CA VAL A 292 -6.37 6.54 3.62
C VAL A 292 -6.62 6.65 5.11
N ASP A 293 -7.56 7.49 5.52
CA ASP A 293 -8.06 7.52 6.90
C ASP A 293 -6.96 7.68 7.95
N THR A 294 -6.32 8.84 7.94
CA THR A 294 -5.42 9.30 9.02
C THR A 294 -6.20 10.15 10.01
N TYR A 295 -5.68 10.30 11.23
CA TYR A 295 -6.34 11.04 12.31
C TYR A 295 -6.06 12.54 12.29
N HIS A 296 -4.82 12.96 11.99
CA HIS A 296 -4.42 14.38 12.09
C HIS A 296 -4.19 15.06 10.73
N VAL A 297 -3.12 14.67 10.02
CA VAL A 297 -2.74 15.22 8.72
C VAL A 297 -2.26 14.08 7.84
N ALA A 298 -2.72 13.97 6.60
CA ALA A 298 -2.31 12.88 5.72
C ALA A 298 -0.90 13.07 5.14
N LEU A 299 -0.60 14.25 4.58
CA LEU A 299 0.72 14.63 4.08
C LEU A 299 1.13 15.98 4.69
N TYR A 300 2.32 16.04 5.31
CA TYR A 300 2.70 17.19 6.11
C TYR A 300 4.13 17.67 5.80
N ALA A 301 4.28 18.94 5.43
CA ALA A 301 5.57 19.65 5.47
C ALA A 301 5.59 20.60 6.67
N THR A 302 6.57 20.42 7.55
CA THR A 302 6.65 21.15 8.82
C THR A 302 8.09 21.42 9.26
N LYS A 303 8.22 22.18 10.36
CA LYS A 303 9.45 22.39 11.15
C LYS A 303 10.73 22.57 10.33
N GLY A 304 10.67 23.49 9.36
CA GLY A 304 11.86 23.87 8.59
C GLY A 304 12.18 22.95 7.41
N SER A 305 11.30 22.05 6.99
CA SER A 305 11.48 21.22 5.80
C SER A 305 11.79 22.05 4.55
N GLN A 306 12.77 21.67 3.73
CA GLN A 306 13.20 22.42 2.54
C GLN A 306 13.02 21.61 1.26
N ASN A 307 12.57 22.24 0.18
CA ASN A 307 12.51 21.62 -1.16
C ASN A 307 11.80 20.26 -1.19
N THR A 308 10.82 20.06 -0.31
CA THR A 308 10.05 18.84 -0.25
C THR A 308 9.04 18.82 -1.39
N THR A 309 8.95 17.69 -2.08
CA THR A 309 7.99 17.48 -3.17
C THR A 309 6.95 16.44 -2.79
N PHE A 310 5.69 16.83 -2.80
CA PHE A 310 4.54 15.92 -2.80
C PHE A 310 3.97 15.84 -4.21
N ARG A 311 4.06 14.67 -4.84
CA ARG A 311 3.50 14.49 -6.19
C ARG A 311 2.80 13.18 -6.43
N ARG A 312 1.77 13.17 -7.26
CA ARG A 312 1.06 11.93 -7.65
C ARG A 312 0.61 11.08 -6.45
N ASN A 313 0.38 11.69 -5.30
CA ASN A 313 -0.19 10.99 -4.15
C ASN A 313 -1.71 11.06 -4.20
N MET A 314 -2.35 10.03 -3.67
CA MET A 314 -3.80 10.00 -3.45
C MET A 314 -4.08 9.97 -1.95
N VAL A 315 -4.86 10.95 -1.49
CA VAL A 315 -5.31 11.07 -0.11
C VAL A 315 -6.82 10.91 -0.07
N ILE A 316 -7.32 10.00 0.76
CA ILE A 316 -8.74 9.71 0.92
C ILE A 316 -9.10 9.73 2.40
N HIS A 317 -10.14 10.46 2.75
CA HIS A 317 -10.81 10.30 4.05
C HIS A 317 -12.23 9.76 3.82
N THR A 318 -12.47 8.57 4.36
CA THR A 318 -13.74 7.84 4.27
C THR A 318 -14.54 7.95 5.56
N ARG A 319 -14.20 8.92 6.44
CA ARG A 319 -14.87 9.11 7.73
C ARG A 319 -14.76 7.87 8.62
N HIS A 320 -13.69 7.10 8.48
CA HIS A 320 -13.47 5.93 9.31
C HIS A 320 -13.50 6.38 10.79
N PRO A 321 -14.30 5.74 11.68
CA PRO A 321 -14.40 6.15 13.09
C PRO A 321 -13.05 6.18 13.82
N ASP A 322 -12.11 5.35 13.37
CA ASP A 322 -10.75 5.39 13.89
C ASP A 322 -9.86 6.52 13.37
N ALA A 323 -10.31 7.24 12.36
CA ALA A 323 -9.59 8.35 11.77
C ALA A 323 -10.27 9.70 12.07
N THR A 324 -11.21 9.73 13.03
CA THR A 324 -11.87 10.96 13.48
C THR A 324 -11.20 11.49 14.75
N ALA A 325 -10.64 12.70 14.67
CA ALA A 325 -10.14 13.44 15.81
C ALA A 325 -11.31 14.06 16.56
N ASN A 326 -11.62 13.54 17.76
CA ASN A 326 -12.90 13.74 18.45
C ASN A 326 -14.12 13.57 17.51
N LYS A 327 -15.35 13.80 17.99
CA LYS A 327 -16.55 13.53 17.18
C LYS A 327 -16.76 14.54 16.04
N GLU A 328 -15.94 15.59 15.94
CA GLU A 328 -16.21 16.74 15.07
C GLU A 328 -15.10 17.07 14.07
N HIS A 329 -13.83 16.67 14.29
CA HIS A 329 -12.72 17.01 13.39
C HIS A 329 -12.15 15.79 12.64
N TYR A 330 -11.89 15.92 11.33
CA TYR A 330 -11.24 14.86 10.53
C TYR A 330 -9.83 15.29 10.13
N ALA A 331 -9.01 14.37 9.62
CA ALA A 331 -7.67 14.75 9.19
C ALA A 331 -7.69 15.71 8.00
N ASN A 332 -6.70 16.60 8.00
CA ASN A 332 -6.40 17.44 6.84
C ASN A 332 -5.64 16.62 5.79
N GLY A 333 -5.83 16.95 4.51
CA GLY A 333 -5.22 16.27 3.38
C GLY A 333 -3.74 16.60 3.28
N ILE A 334 -3.41 17.70 2.63
CA ILE A 334 -2.04 18.19 2.50
C ILE A 334 -1.89 19.47 3.32
N VAL A 335 -0.94 19.49 4.26
CA VAL A 335 -0.70 20.65 5.12
C VAL A 335 0.73 21.13 4.96
N TYR A 336 0.87 22.44 4.89
CA TYR A 336 2.09 23.17 5.15
C TYR A 336 1.90 23.92 6.47
N GLY A 337 2.66 23.55 7.51
CA GLY A 337 2.57 24.21 8.80
C GLY A 337 3.88 24.16 9.57
N ASP A 338 4.55 25.28 9.80
CA ASP A 338 5.71 25.37 10.69
C ASP A 338 5.26 25.61 12.13
N GLU A 339 5.20 24.53 12.92
CA GLU A 339 4.89 24.60 14.35
C GLU A 339 5.90 25.48 15.10
N THR A 340 5.45 26.33 16.03
CA THR A 340 6.28 27.36 16.70
C THR A 340 7.33 26.79 17.64
N GLN A 341 7.36 25.47 17.84
CA GLN A 341 8.33 24.80 18.68
C GLN A 341 9.63 24.61 17.89
N ASN A 342 10.61 25.49 18.12
CA ASN A 342 12.05 25.24 17.90
C ASN A 342 12.68 25.38 16.49
N SER A 343 12.04 25.93 15.46
CA SER A 343 12.74 26.14 14.18
C SER A 343 13.19 27.60 13.98
N ALA A 344 14.52 27.83 14.02
CA ALA A 344 15.11 29.10 13.56
C ALA A 344 14.95 29.31 12.04
N GLN A 345 14.53 28.26 11.33
CA GLN A 345 14.31 28.23 9.90
C GLN A 345 12.89 27.75 9.62
N ARG A 346 12.22 28.45 8.70
CA ARG A 346 10.88 28.10 8.21
C ARG A 346 11.01 27.19 7.00
N ALA A 347 10.00 26.34 6.79
CA ALA A 347 9.94 25.56 5.58
C ALA A 347 9.96 26.49 4.35
N SER A 348 10.45 26.00 3.22
CA SER A 348 10.55 26.76 1.96
C SER A 348 10.75 25.81 0.79
N GLY A 349 10.37 26.26 -0.42
CA GLY A 349 10.57 25.48 -1.63
C GLY A 349 9.63 24.27 -1.73
N ILE A 350 8.49 24.29 -1.03
CA ILE A 350 7.56 23.14 -1.02
C ILE A 350 6.81 23.07 -2.35
N THR A 351 6.87 21.90 -2.99
CA THR A 351 6.26 21.62 -4.28
C THR A 351 5.14 20.59 -4.14
N VAL A 352 3.93 20.94 -4.57
CA VAL A 352 2.73 20.09 -4.47
C VAL A 352 2.06 20.01 -5.83
N TYR A 353 2.16 18.87 -6.52
CA TYR A 353 1.57 18.75 -7.85
C TYR A 353 1.08 17.36 -8.24
N ASN A 354 0.11 17.31 -9.15
CA ASN A 354 -0.49 16.06 -9.61
C ASN A 354 -1.07 15.19 -8.49
N ASN A 355 -1.40 15.74 -7.32
CA ASN A 355 -2.01 14.98 -6.23
C ASN A 355 -3.54 14.97 -6.36
N ILE A 356 -4.17 13.92 -5.83
CA ILE A 356 -5.63 13.80 -5.72
C ILE A 356 -5.98 13.70 -4.23
N VAL A 357 -6.82 14.61 -3.73
CA VAL A 357 -7.20 14.66 -2.31
C VAL A 357 -8.71 14.69 -2.18
N ILE A 358 -9.27 13.77 -1.38
CA ILE A 358 -10.69 13.48 -1.36
C ILE A 358 -11.17 13.38 0.07
N GLY A 359 -12.23 14.13 0.38
CA GLY A 359 -13.00 13.93 1.61
C GLY A 359 -12.39 14.52 2.88
N SER A 360 -11.09 14.82 2.95
CA SER A 360 -10.44 15.39 4.15
C SER A 360 -11.16 16.61 4.74
N TRP A 361 -10.98 16.87 6.04
CA TRP A 361 -11.55 18.04 6.75
C TRP A 361 -11.16 19.35 6.08
N VAL A 362 -9.87 19.47 5.80
CA VAL A 362 -9.31 20.46 4.89
C VAL A 362 -8.52 19.74 3.83
N LEU A 363 -8.76 19.98 2.54
CA LEU A 363 -8.07 19.24 1.48
C LEU A 363 -6.64 19.75 1.28
N PHE A 364 -6.46 21.07 1.33
CA PHE A 364 -5.15 21.73 1.30
C PHE A 364 -5.11 22.88 2.31
N GLU A 365 -4.10 22.92 3.17
CA GLU A 365 -3.96 23.96 4.20
C GLU A 365 -2.56 24.58 4.21
N ILE A 366 -2.52 25.92 4.24
CA ILE A 366 -1.40 26.67 4.81
C ILE A 366 -1.81 27.08 6.21
N ARG A 367 -1.23 26.43 7.22
CA ARG A 367 -1.65 26.53 8.61
C ARG A 367 -0.92 27.67 9.32
N ASN A 368 -1.67 28.56 9.97
CA ASN A 368 -1.14 29.68 10.77
C ASN A 368 -2.13 30.02 11.88
N ASP A 369 -1.69 30.19 13.12
CA ASP A 369 -2.57 30.54 14.24
C ASP A 369 -1.89 31.51 15.23
N VAL A 370 -2.67 32.49 15.69
CA VAL A 370 -2.32 33.44 16.76
C VAL A 370 -3.18 33.16 17.97
N GLY A 371 -2.56 32.92 19.13
CA GLY A 371 -3.25 32.86 20.42
C GLY A 371 -3.15 31.56 21.20
N THR A 372 -2.49 30.52 20.69
CA THR A 372 -2.20 29.28 21.45
C THR A 372 -0.69 29.07 21.59
N ASP A 373 -0.28 28.44 22.71
CA ASP A 373 1.12 28.11 23.01
C ASP A 373 1.69 27.04 22.05
N HIS A 374 0.82 26.33 21.31
CA HIS A 374 1.14 25.40 20.22
C HIS A 374 0.89 26.03 18.83
N GLY A 375 1.33 27.26 18.65
CA GLY A 375 1.03 28.04 17.45
C GLY A 375 1.77 27.59 16.18
N TYR A 376 1.40 28.24 15.08
CA TYR A 376 2.04 28.10 13.77
C TYR A 376 2.61 29.45 13.35
N ASP A 377 3.82 29.44 12.79
CA ASP A 377 4.48 30.61 12.18
C ASP A 377 4.99 30.21 10.80
N THR A 378 4.05 29.83 9.94
CA THR A 378 4.30 29.28 8.62
C THR A 378 4.47 30.39 7.61
N LYS A 379 5.56 30.32 6.84
CA LYS A 379 5.86 31.26 5.77
C LYS A 379 5.89 30.53 4.43
N LEU A 380 4.83 30.68 3.65
CA LEU A 380 4.84 30.29 2.24
C LEU A 380 5.92 31.06 1.47
N ASP A 381 6.95 30.34 1.04
CA ASP A 381 8.11 30.89 0.31
C ASP A 381 8.62 29.91 -0.75
N LYS A 382 8.88 30.43 -1.95
CA LYS A 382 9.43 29.70 -3.10
C LYS A 382 8.62 28.45 -3.48
N SER A 383 7.33 28.45 -3.18
CA SER A 383 6.50 27.25 -3.24
C SER A 383 5.69 27.19 -4.54
N TYR A 384 5.47 25.97 -5.04
CA TYR A 384 4.68 25.71 -6.24
C TYR A 384 3.57 24.71 -5.92
N ILE A 385 2.32 25.11 -6.15
CA ILE A 385 1.15 24.29 -5.95
C ILE A 385 0.36 24.26 -7.25
N GLY A 386 0.40 23.16 -7.99
CA GLY A 386 -0.35 23.12 -9.23
C GLY A 386 -0.69 21.74 -9.77
N TYR A 387 -1.66 21.70 -10.68
CA TYR A 387 -2.16 20.45 -11.27
C TYR A 387 -2.68 19.45 -10.22
N ASN A 388 -3.18 19.91 -9.08
CA ASN A 388 -3.81 19.02 -8.11
C ASN A 388 -5.32 18.94 -8.35
N THR A 389 -5.94 17.89 -7.81
CA THR A 389 -7.41 17.71 -7.82
C THR A 389 -7.90 17.54 -6.38
N PHE A 390 -8.64 18.53 -5.91
CA PHE A 390 -9.19 18.59 -4.55
C PHE A 390 -10.71 18.38 -4.62
N ILE A 391 -11.21 17.35 -3.95
CA ILE A 391 -12.62 16.96 -3.97
C ILE A 391 -13.15 16.94 -2.54
N ALA A 392 -13.92 17.96 -2.19
CA ALA A 392 -14.57 18.05 -0.89
C ALA A 392 -15.56 16.89 -0.75
N GLY A 393 -15.66 16.30 0.43
CA GLY A 393 -16.73 15.38 0.81
C GLY A 393 -17.83 16.10 1.62
N PRO A 394 -18.91 15.40 2.01
CA PRO A 394 -19.96 15.98 2.86
C PRO A 394 -19.50 16.46 4.24
N HIS A 395 -18.32 16.00 4.67
CA HIS A 395 -17.74 16.28 5.98
C HIS A 395 -16.47 17.12 5.88
N THR A 396 -16.05 17.51 4.67
CA THR A 396 -15.06 18.57 4.53
C THR A 396 -15.62 19.80 5.24
N ASP A 397 -14.77 20.56 5.92
CA ASP A 397 -15.12 21.86 6.52
C ASP A 397 -14.75 22.98 5.55
N VAL A 398 -13.52 22.92 5.04
CA VAL A 398 -12.98 23.89 4.11
C VAL A 398 -12.15 23.18 3.04
N PRO A 399 -12.54 23.18 1.77
CA PRO A 399 -11.74 22.68 0.66
C PRO A 399 -10.28 23.17 0.67
N ILE A 400 -10.06 24.49 0.66
CA ILE A 400 -8.73 25.12 0.54
C ILE A 400 -8.57 26.12 1.67
N ARG A 401 -7.71 25.92 2.67
CA ARG A 401 -7.54 26.88 3.76
C ARG A 401 -6.20 27.58 3.71
N LEU A 402 -6.20 28.89 3.48
CA LEU A 402 -4.98 29.68 3.32
C LEU A 402 -4.94 30.77 4.40
N LYS A 403 -4.19 30.53 5.48
CA LYS A 403 -4.14 31.44 6.63
C LYS A 403 -2.93 32.36 6.58
N ASP A 404 -3.16 33.67 6.65
CA ASP A 404 -2.13 34.69 6.80
C ASP A 404 -1.22 34.41 8.00
N ASN A 405 0.07 34.69 7.86
CA ASN A 405 1.00 34.67 8.97
C ASN A 405 0.88 35.97 9.78
N LYS A 406 0.37 35.87 11.00
CA LYS A 406 0.19 37.00 11.92
C LYS A 406 1.33 37.19 12.93
N ARG A 407 2.42 36.43 12.79
CA ARG A 407 3.59 36.44 13.69
C ARG A 407 4.80 37.20 13.14
N GLY A 408 4.61 37.97 12.07
CA GLY A 408 5.63 38.86 11.49
C GLY A 408 6.43 38.26 10.34
N ASN A 409 6.09 37.04 9.89
CA ASN A 409 6.72 36.39 8.74
C ASN A 409 5.72 36.22 7.59
N PRO A 410 5.33 37.31 6.90
CA PRO A 410 4.32 37.23 5.84
C PRO A 410 4.77 36.32 4.70
N HIS A 411 3.77 35.76 4.00
CA HIS A 411 3.98 35.04 2.75
C HIS A 411 4.71 35.90 1.72
N THR A 412 5.59 35.28 0.92
CA THR A 412 6.36 36.00 -0.10
C THR A 412 5.61 36.08 -1.43
N ASP A 413 6.09 36.94 -2.32
CA ASP A 413 5.64 37.05 -3.72
C ASP A 413 6.18 35.91 -4.61
N LYS A 414 6.98 35.00 -4.04
CA LYS A 414 7.65 33.90 -4.75
C LYS A 414 6.84 32.63 -4.60
N ASN A 415 5.54 32.66 -4.93
CA ASN A 415 4.68 31.49 -4.80
C ASN A 415 3.69 31.42 -5.96
N ILE A 416 3.39 30.20 -6.41
CA ILE A 416 2.45 29.93 -7.51
C ILE A 416 1.38 28.95 -7.04
N PHE A 417 0.10 29.28 -7.33
CA PHE A 417 -1.06 28.41 -7.18
C PHE A 417 -1.83 28.33 -8.51
N GLU A 418 -1.64 27.26 -9.29
CA GLU A 418 -2.16 27.21 -10.67
C GLU A 418 -2.67 25.84 -11.13
N ASN A 419 -3.52 25.83 -12.17
CA ASN A 419 -3.90 24.60 -12.86
C ASN A 419 -4.54 23.54 -11.94
N ASN A 420 -5.12 23.93 -10.80
CA ASN A 420 -5.78 23.01 -9.88
C ASN A 420 -7.27 22.87 -10.19
N ILE A 421 -7.87 21.72 -9.87
CA ILE A 421 -9.32 21.52 -9.83
C ILE A 421 -9.78 21.50 -8.38
N ILE A 422 -10.75 22.34 -8.02
CA ILE A 422 -11.35 22.43 -6.69
C ILE A 422 -12.87 22.18 -6.80
N LEU A 423 -13.28 20.98 -6.37
CA LEU A 423 -14.67 20.54 -6.35
C LEU A 423 -15.23 20.62 -4.92
N SER A 424 -16.31 21.36 -4.75
CA SER A 424 -16.80 21.86 -3.45
C SER A 424 -18.32 21.75 -3.37
N LYS A 425 -18.90 20.65 -3.89
CA LYS A 425 -20.35 20.43 -3.96
C LYS A 425 -21.13 20.74 -2.67
N TRP A 426 -20.54 20.44 -1.52
CA TRP A 426 -21.14 20.65 -0.20
C TRP A 426 -20.86 22.04 0.41
N HIS A 427 -20.06 22.88 -0.27
CA HIS A 427 -19.60 24.19 0.19
C HIS A 427 -19.93 25.27 -0.85
N LEU A 428 -21.11 25.88 -0.71
CA LEU A 428 -21.70 26.73 -1.75
C LEU A 428 -21.39 28.22 -1.59
N THR A 429 -20.52 28.60 -0.65
CA THR A 429 -20.13 30.00 -0.45
C THR A 429 -18.61 30.14 -0.44
N ALA A 430 -18.13 31.31 -0.86
CA ALA A 430 -16.71 31.65 -0.88
C ALA A 430 -16.01 31.37 0.47
N ASN A 431 -16.61 31.83 1.57
CA ASN A 431 -16.06 31.67 2.93
C ASN A 431 -15.98 30.20 3.36
N THR A 432 -16.92 29.37 2.93
CA THR A 432 -16.91 27.93 3.22
C THR A 432 -15.93 27.15 2.35
N ILE A 433 -15.38 27.75 1.28
CA ILE A 433 -14.38 27.12 0.41
C ILE A 433 -12.97 27.43 0.87
N THR A 434 -12.77 28.65 1.39
CA THR A 434 -11.44 29.20 1.63
C THR A 434 -11.06 29.29 3.11
N GLY A 435 -12.04 29.25 4.01
CA GLY A 435 -11.89 29.24 5.47
C GLY A 435 -11.27 30.52 6.06
N GLY A 436 -11.78 30.94 7.22
CA GLY A 436 -11.14 31.95 8.08
C GLY A 436 -11.56 33.40 7.86
N GLY A 437 -12.27 33.96 8.85
CA GLY A 437 -12.72 35.36 8.91
C GLY A 437 -11.62 36.39 9.23
N ALA A 438 -10.50 36.38 8.53
CA ALA A 438 -9.53 37.47 8.53
C ALA A 438 -9.02 37.67 7.10
N SER A 439 -8.89 38.92 6.67
CA SER A 439 -8.48 39.28 5.31
C SER A 439 -7.23 38.49 4.89
N GLN A 440 -7.31 37.70 3.82
CA GLN A 440 -6.20 36.87 3.28
C GLN A 440 -5.22 37.73 2.45
N LYS A 441 -4.90 38.93 2.95
CA LYS A 441 -4.17 39.97 2.19
C LYS A 441 -2.78 39.52 1.82
N GLN A 442 -2.15 38.67 2.63
CA GLN A 442 -0.80 38.19 2.33
C GLN A 442 -0.78 37.26 1.11
N PHE A 443 -1.93 36.76 0.66
CA PHE A 443 -2.04 35.96 -0.55
C PHE A 443 -2.20 36.79 -1.82
N GLU A 444 -2.42 38.11 -1.76
CA GLU A 444 -2.51 39.00 -2.94
C GLU A 444 -1.28 38.88 -3.84
N ASN A 445 -0.10 38.68 -3.25
CA ASN A 445 1.18 38.56 -3.96
C ASN A 445 1.49 37.14 -4.46
N VAL A 446 0.67 36.15 -4.10
CA VAL A 446 0.81 34.79 -4.66
C VAL A 446 0.23 34.79 -6.07
N VAL A 447 0.99 34.29 -7.04
CA VAL A 447 0.52 34.18 -8.42
C VAL A 447 -0.53 33.07 -8.49
N LYS A 448 -1.77 33.45 -8.81
CA LYS A 448 -2.90 32.53 -8.97
C LYS A 448 -3.40 32.60 -10.40
N ARG A 449 -3.59 31.44 -11.04
CA ARG A 449 -4.11 31.40 -12.41
C ARG A 449 -4.60 30.03 -12.84
N ASN A 450 -5.51 30.01 -13.81
CA ASN A 450 -5.95 28.82 -14.52
C ASN A 450 -6.43 27.69 -13.57
N ASN A 451 -7.05 28.03 -12.45
CA ASN A 451 -7.68 27.04 -11.56
C ASN A 451 -9.16 26.88 -11.95
N ILE A 452 -9.69 25.67 -11.79
CA ILE A 452 -11.13 25.40 -11.87
C ILE A 452 -11.71 25.38 -10.48
N TRP A 453 -12.73 26.20 -10.26
CA TRP A 453 -13.50 26.26 -9.04
C TRP A 453 -14.95 25.90 -9.33
N SER A 454 -15.44 24.82 -8.72
CA SER A 454 -16.87 24.51 -8.78
C SER A 454 -17.72 25.64 -8.17
N VAL A 455 -17.24 26.28 -7.12
CA VAL A 455 -17.81 27.49 -6.51
C VAL A 455 -16.70 28.52 -6.36
N ALA A 456 -16.97 29.79 -6.69
CA ALA A 456 -15.95 30.84 -6.66
C ALA A 456 -15.41 31.08 -5.23
N PRO A 457 -14.08 31.23 -5.06
CA PRO A 457 -13.47 31.57 -3.79
C PRO A 457 -13.65 33.05 -3.47
N VAL A 458 -13.16 33.48 -2.29
CA VAL A 458 -13.03 34.90 -1.95
C VAL A 458 -12.15 35.64 -2.95
N ASP A 459 -12.35 36.95 -3.09
CA ASP A 459 -11.72 37.75 -4.16
C ASP A 459 -10.19 37.70 -4.11
N GLU A 460 -9.59 37.62 -2.91
CA GLU A 460 -8.14 37.52 -2.69
C GLU A 460 -7.51 36.26 -3.30
N LEU A 461 -8.31 35.20 -3.51
CA LEU A 461 -7.86 33.93 -4.06
C LEU A 461 -8.22 33.72 -5.54
N LYS A 462 -8.95 34.66 -6.14
CA LYS A 462 -9.23 34.60 -7.58
C LYS A 462 -7.94 34.83 -8.37
N GLY A 463 -7.71 33.96 -9.34
CA GLY A 463 -6.59 34.03 -10.26
C GLY A 463 -6.95 34.51 -11.66
N THR A 464 -5.93 34.88 -12.42
CA THR A 464 -6.06 35.18 -13.85
C THR A 464 -6.48 33.92 -14.62
N ASN A 465 -7.50 34.01 -15.47
CA ASN A 465 -8.04 32.87 -16.24
C ASN A 465 -8.55 31.69 -15.38
N ASP A 466 -8.87 31.91 -14.11
CA ASP A 466 -9.61 30.93 -13.33
C ASP A 466 -11.02 30.73 -13.93
N ILE A 467 -11.53 29.49 -13.85
CA ILE A 467 -12.83 29.08 -14.38
C ILE A 467 -13.76 28.80 -13.20
N TYR A 468 -14.96 29.39 -13.21
CA TYR A 468 -15.95 29.27 -12.14
C TYR A 468 -17.24 28.61 -12.66
N LEU A 469 -17.61 27.44 -12.12
CA LEU A 469 -18.71 26.62 -12.69
C LEU A 469 -20.10 26.91 -12.11
N SER A 470 -20.20 27.75 -11.08
CA SER A 470 -21.45 28.10 -10.39
C SER A 470 -22.23 26.88 -9.88
N GLU A 471 -21.57 26.03 -9.09
CA GLU A 471 -22.17 24.87 -8.43
C GLU A 471 -23.31 25.27 -7.48
N THR A 472 -24.33 24.43 -7.41
CA THR A 472 -25.54 24.62 -6.59
C THR A 472 -25.78 23.38 -5.73
N ALA A 473 -26.63 23.47 -4.70
CA ALA A 473 -26.92 22.34 -3.81
C ALA A 473 -27.44 21.09 -4.54
N SER A 474 -28.23 21.29 -5.60
CA SER A 474 -28.74 20.21 -6.47
C SER A 474 -27.81 19.88 -7.64
N GLY A 475 -26.77 20.70 -7.85
CA GLY A 475 -25.81 20.55 -8.93
C GLY A 475 -24.80 19.44 -8.68
N ASN A 476 -24.19 19.00 -9.78
CA ASN A 476 -23.00 18.16 -9.75
C ASN A 476 -22.02 18.65 -10.81
N LYS A 477 -21.60 19.92 -10.71
CA LYS A 477 -20.63 20.53 -11.63
C LYS A 477 -19.32 19.78 -11.65
N GLY A 478 -18.95 19.12 -10.56
CA GLY A 478 -17.84 18.17 -10.56
C GLY A 478 -17.94 17.11 -11.66
N ALA A 479 -19.13 16.55 -11.89
CA ALA A 479 -19.38 15.56 -12.95
C ALA A 479 -19.44 16.17 -14.36
N GLU A 480 -19.44 17.50 -14.51
CA GLU A 480 -19.24 18.17 -15.80
C GLU A 480 -17.73 18.28 -16.14
N VAL A 481 -16.86 18.23 -15.13
CA VAL A 481 -15.41 18.34 -15.29
C VAL A 481 -14.74 16.97 -15.38
N LEU A 482 -15.08 16.06 -14.47
CA LEU A 482 -14.42 14.76 -14.29
C LEU A 482 -15.40 13.61 -14.48
N LEU A 483 -14.91 12.41 -14.84
CA LEU A 483 -15.76 11.25 -15.12
C LEU A 483 -16.61 10.84 -13.92
N SER A 484 -16.02 10.63 -12.75
CA SER A 484 -16.74 10.15 -11.56
C SER A 484 -16.11 10.65 -10.26
N PRO A 485 -15.99 11.99 -10.05
CA PRO A 485 -15.17 12.54 -8.97
C PRO A 485 -15.61 12.15 -7.56
N TYR A 486 -16.89 11.80 -7.38
CA TYR A 486 -17.45 11.43 -6.08
C TYR A 486 -17.64 9.92 -5.90
N ALA A 487 -17.23 9.08 -6.86
CA ALA A 487 -17.45 7.62 -6.79
C ALA A 487 -16.66 6.94 -5.66
N THR A 488 -15.57 7.56 -5.21
CA THR A 488 -14.76 7.07 -4.09
C THR A 488 -15.34 7.48 -2.72
N LEU A 489 -16.31 8.40 -2.68
CA LEU A 489 -17.02 8.72 -1.45
C LEU A 489 -18.18 7.72 -1.26
N PRO A 490 -18.29 7.04 -0.11
CA PRO A 490 -19.41 6.17 0.19
C PRO A 490 -20.79 6.82 -0.09
N ASN A 491 -21.63 6.11 -0.85
CA ASN A 491 -23.00 6.53 -1.14
C ASN A 491 -23.88 6.38 0.11
N GLY A 492 -23.87 7.37 0.98
CA GLY A 492 -24.97 7.65 1.93
C GLY A 492 -25.16 6.68 3.11
N THR A 493 -24.66 5.44 3.10
CA THR A 493 -24.67 4.55 4.27
C THR A 493 -23.33 4.62 5.00
N TRP A 494 -23.18 5.68 5.79
CA TRP A 494 -22.02 5.92 6.64
C TRP A 494 -22.36 5.44 8.06
N GLY A 495 -21.74 4.36 8.54
CA GLY A 495 -21.89 3.94 9.95
C GLY A 495 -21.85 2.43 10.27
N ALA A 496 -21.77 1.55 9.28
CA ALA A 496 -21.62 0.11 9.48
C ALA A 496 -20.93 -0.41 8.22
N VAL A 497 -19.73 -0.99 8.23
CA VAL A 497 -19.21 -2.05 9.08
C VAL A 497 -17.68 -1.96 9.01
N TRP A 498 -17.02 -2.24 10.14
CA TRP A 498 -15.59 -2.52 10.25
C TRP A 498 -15.25 -3.84 9.59
N ASP A 499 -15.41 -3.92 8.28
CA ASP A 499 -15.07 -5.13 7.56
C ASP A 499 -14.04 -4.76 6.49
N ASP A 500 -12.82 -5.24 6.69
CA ASP A 500 -11.83 -5.32 5.62
C ASP A 500 -12.42 -6.04 4.38
N ALA A 501 -13.53 -6.78 4.50
CA ALA A 501 -14.27 -7.36 3.37
C ALA A 501 -15.28 -6.41 2.68
N VAL A 502 -15.69 -5.28 3.28
CA VAL A 502 -16.58 -4.28 2.63
C VAL A 502 -15.78 -3.28 1.79
N PHE A 503 -14.52 -3.04 2.17
CA PHE A 503 -13.52 -2.39 1.33
C PHE A 503 -12.30 -3.30 1.19
N PRO A 504 -12.42 -4.44 0.47
CA PRO A 504 -11.30 -5.34 0.27
C PRO A 504 -10.13 -4.54 -0.26
N TYR A 505 -9.03 -4.59 0.50
CA TYR A 505 -7.75 -4.04 0.10
C TYR A 505 -7.38 -4.68 -1.22
N ASN A 506 -7.68 -3.94 -2.27
CA ASN A 506 -7.13 -4.19 -3.56
C ASN A 506 -6.56 -2.85 -3.98
N LYS A 507 -5.23 -2.75 -3.98
CA LYS A 507 -4.49 -1.58 -4.50
C LYS A 507 -5.01 -1.17 -5.89
N SER A 508 -5.61 -2.08 -6.65
CA SER A 508 -6.29 -1.78 -7.92
C SER A 508 -7.63 -1.03 -7.80
N ASN A 509 -8.40 -1.22 -6.72
CA ASN A 509 -9.70 -0.56 -6.52
C ASN A 509 -9.56 0.96 -6.30
N TYR A 510 -8.50 1.39 -5.63
CA TYR A 510 -8.21 2.83 -5.41
C TYR A 510 -7.39 3.46 -6.56
N LYS A 511 -6.83 2.64 -7.45
CA LYS A 511 -6.07 3.07 -8.62
C LYS A 511 -6.91 3.40 -9.85
N THR A 512 -8.24 3.49 -9.75
CA THR A 512 -9.06 3.93 -10.89
C THR A 512 -8.91 5.43 -11.11
N VAL A 513 -7.75 5.82 -11.64
CA VAL A 513 -7.42 7.16 -12.17
C VAL A 513 -8.52 7.66 -13.10
N SER A 514 -9.21 6.74 -13.78
CA SER A 514 -10.35 6.99 -14.65
C SER A 514 -11.43 7.86 -14.00
N ASN A 515 -11.72 7.71 -12.71
CA ASN A 515 -12.74 8.55 -12.06
C ASN A 515 -12.38 10.04 -12.06
N TYR A 516 -11.09 10.35 -12.13
CA TYR A 516 -10.53 11.69 -12.05
C TYR A 516 -9.98 12.18 -13.38
N THR A 517 -10.15 11.40 -14.45
CA THR A 517 -9.86 11.86 -15.81
C THR A 517 -10.90 12.90 -16.24
N PRO A 518 -10.48 14.02 -16.86
CA PRO A 518 -11.41 14.97 -17.45
C PRO A 518 -12.31 14.31 -18.49
N ARG A 519 -13.59 14.67 -18.47
CA ARG A 519 -14.55 14.24 -19.51
C ARG A 519 -14.22 14.89 -20.86
N SER A 520 -14.68 14.29 -21.95
CA SER A 520 -14.42 14.71 -23.34
C SER A 520 -14.79 16.17 -23.64
N ASN A 521 -15.79 16.72 -22.95
CA ASN A 521 -16.23 18.11 -23.06
C ASN A 521 -15.84 18.97 -21.85
N SER A 522 -14.92 18.49 -21.03
CA SER A 522 -14.51 19.16 -19.81
C SER A 522 -13.82 20.49 -20.11
N VAL A 523 -14.18 21.51 -19.33
CA VAL A 523 -13.50 22.81 -19.35
C VAL A 523 -12.03 22.74 -18.90
N ALA A 524 -11.60 21.61 -18.33
CA ALA A 524 -10.22 21.38 -17.95
C ALA A 524 -9.31 21.14 -19.16
N ILE A 525 -9.87 20.65 -20.28
CA ILE A 525 -9.08 20.20 -21.43
C ILE A 525 -8.42 21.39 -22.13
N GLY A 526 -7.09 21.34 -22.26
CA GLY A 526 -6.29 22.39 -22.91
C GLY A 526 -6.41 23.77 -22.25
N ALA A 527 -6.79 23.83 -20.97
CA ALA A 527 -7.05 25.08 -20.26
C ALA A 527 -5.92 25.50 -19.31
N ALA A 528 -4.90 24.67 -19.11
CA ALA A 528 -3.80 25.00 -18.22
C ALA A 528 -2.94 26.16 -18.76
N SER A 529 -2.31 26.87 -17.83
CA SER A 529 -1.33 27.90 -18.14
C SER A 529 -0.08 27.33 -18.81
N ALA A 530 0.68 28.20 -19.49
CA ALA A 530 1.94 27.86 -20.14
C ALA A 530 3.10 27.52 -19.16
N ARG A 531 2.81 27.37 -17.86
CA ARG A 531 3.81 27.07 -16.81
C ARG A 531 4.98 28.05 -16.82
N SER A 532 4.72 29.34 -17.00
CA SER A 532 5.77 30.34 -16.92
C SER A 532 6.20 30.48 -15.46
N GLY A 533 7.44 30.15 -15.13
CA GLY A 533 7.99 30.38 -13.80
C GLY A 533 7.96 31.86 -13.43
N ILE A 534 8.10 32.14 -12.13
CA ILE A 534 8.33 33.50 -11.61
C ILE A 534 9.70 33.55 -10.95
N THR A 535 10.24 34.76 -10.76
CA THR A 535 11.55 34.92 -10.13
C THR A 535 11.59 34.26 -8.75
N GLY A 536 12.45 33.26 -8.60
CA GLY A 536 12.63 32.54 -7.33
C GLY A 536 11.74 31.32 -7.13
N VAL A 537 10.88 30.96 -8.10
CA VAL A 537 10.14 29.68 -8.11
C VAL A 537 10.50 28.90 -9.36
N THR A 538 11.05 27.71 -9.16
CA THR A 538 11.31 26.75 -10.24
C THR A 538 10.12 25.81 -10.36
N ILE A 539 9.50 25.75 -11.55
CA ILE A 539 8.45 24.76 -11.83
C ILE A 539 9.12 23.41 -12.07
N PRO A 540 8.69 22.33 -11.38
CA PRO A 540 9.27 20.99 -11.58
C PRO A 540 9.21 20.57 -13.04
N SER A 541 10.33 20.07 -13.58
CA SER A 541 10.42 19.64 -14.99
C SER A 541 9.64 18.37 -15.28
N ASP A 542 9.46 17.51 -14.29
CA ASP A 542 8.71 16.26 -14.35
C ASP A 542 7.21 16.43 -14.13
N ILE A 543 6.72 17.66 -13.99
CA ILE A 543 5.28 17.96 -14.04
C ILE A 543 4.65 17.57 -15.38
N ASN A 544 5.49 17.36 -16.41
CA ASN A 544 5.15 16.79 -17.70
C ASN A 544 4.60 15.36 -17.63
N ILE A 545 4.55 14.71 -16.47
CA ILE A 545 3.94 13.41 -16.26
C ILE A 545 2.79 13.59 -15.27
N ASP A 546 1.56 13.27 -15.68
CA ASP A 546 0.38 13.39 -14.82
C ASP A 546 0.31 12.29 -13.73
N TYR A 547 -0.75 12.25 -12.94
CA TYR A 547 -0.97 11.20 -11.93
C TYR A 547 -1.04 9.79 -12.56
N GLY A 548 -1.65 9.65 -13.73
CA GLY A 548 -1.77 8.40 -14.47
C GLY A 548 -0.48 7.93 -15.14
N LEU A 549 0.66 8.60 -14.89
CA LEU A 549 1.95 8.39 -15.56
C LEU A 549 1.90 8.63 -17.07
N LYS A 550 0.88 9.36 -17.54
CA LYS A 550 0.75 9.78 -18.92
C LYS A 550 1.60 11.03 -19.10
N GLY A 551 2.38 11.04 -20.18
CA GLY A 551 3.01 12.27 -20.63
C GLY A 551 1.92 13.31 -20.90
N ARG A 552 2.06 14.50 -20.32
CA ARG A 552 1.24 15.66 -20.63
C ARG A 552 1.59 16.08 -22.06
N THR A 553 0.99 15.39 -23.00
CA THR A 553 1.10 15.68 -24.43
C THR A 553 0.02 16.66 -24.75
N ASP A 554 0.47 17.80 -25.22
CA ASP A 554 -0.35 18.74 -25.92
C ASP A 554 -0.82 18.11 -27.24
N ALA A 555 -1.97 17.44 -27.20
CA ALA A 555 -2.54 16.75 -28.37
C ALA A 555 -2.86 17.73 -29.54
N THR A 556 -2.73 19.04 -29.30
CA THR A 556 -3.07 20.11 -30.25
C THR A 556 -1.94 21.10 -30.55
N GLY A 557 -0.75 20.97 -29.95
CA GLY A 557 0.30 21.98 -30.09
C GLY A 557 0.04 23.34 -29.41
N GLY A 558 -0.80 23.47 -28.37
CA GLY A 558 -0.52 24.51 -27.37
C GLY A 558 -0.79 24.33 -25.86
N LYS A 559 -1.60 23.39 -25.31
CA LYS A 559 -2.03 23.50 -23.89
C LYS A 559 -2.33 22.18 -23.17
N TYR A 560 -1.91 22.10 -21.91
CA TYR A 560 -2.14 20.97 -21.00
C TYR A 560 -3.52 21.03 -20.33
N ASP A 561 -3.96 19.92 -19.76
CA ASP A 561 -5.22 19.87 -19.00
C ASP A 561 -5.02 20.38 -17.56
N ILE A 562 -6.00 21.11 -17.03
CA ILE A 562 -6.07 21.50 -15.61
C ILE A 562 -6.34 20.23 -14.78
N GLY A 563 -5.69 20.11 -13.61
CA GLY A 563 -5.89 19.01 -12.68
C GLY A 563 -4.82 17.91 -12.76
N ALA A 564 -5.02 16.86 -11.97
CA ALA A 564 -3.99 15.84 -11.71
C ALA A 564 -3.85 14.81 -12.84
N VAL A 565 -4.86 14.68 -13.68
CA VAL A 565 -4.97 13.64 -14.71
C VAL A 565 -5.26 14.32 -16.05
N GLU A 566 -4.55 13.91 -17.10
CA GLU A 566 -4.80 14.33 -18.47
C GLU A 566 -5.98 13.56 -19.07
N SER A 567 -6.76 14.22 -19.90
CA SER A 567 -7.85 13.61 -20.66
C SER A 567 -7.34 12.57 -21.65
N ASN A 568 -8.21 11.61 -22.01
CA ASN A 568 -7.92 10.62 -23.05
C ASN A 568 -8.43 11.03 -24.44
N GLY A 569 -8.89 12.29 -24.61
CA GLY A 569 -9.49 12.79 -25.85
C GLY A 569 -10.86 12.19 -26.21
N THR A 570 -11.25 11.09 -25.56
CA THR A 570 -12.57 10.46 -25.66
C THR A 570 -12.98 9.95 -24.28
N ASP A 571 -14.27 10.06 -23.95
CA ASP A 571 -14.79 9.45 -22.73
C ASP A 571 -14.70 7.93 -22.87
N PRO A 572 -14.10 7.21 -21.90
CA PRO A 572 -14.20 5.76 -21.89
C PRO A 572 -15.69 5.40 -21.81
N VAL A 573 -16.13 4.48 -22.66
CA VAL A 573 -17.46 3.90 -22.54
C VAL A 573 -17.49 3.17 -21.19
N ILE A 574 -18.09 3.78 -20.18
CA ILE A 574 -18.26 3.16 -18.86
C ILE A 574 -19.26 2.01 -19.05
N THR A 575 -18.75 0.82 -19.35
CA THR A 575 -19.52 -0.41 -19.28
C THR A 575 -19.55 -0.84 -17.82
N ASN A 576 -20.75 -0.93 -17.21
CA ASN A 576 -20.92 -1.45 -15.84
C ASN A 576 -20.65 -2.97 -15.74
N THR A 577 -19.86 -3.52 -16.67
CA THR A 577 -19.51 -4.94 -16.73
C THR A 577 -18.04 -5.06 -16.34
N PRO A 578 -17.70 -5.74 -15.22
CA PRO A 578 -16.30 -5.94 -14.85
C PRO A 578 -15.56 -6.63 -15.99
N THR A 579 -14.66 -5.91 -16.63
CA THR A 579 -13.82 -6.43 -17.71
C THR A 579 -12.57 -7.03 -17.05
N PRO A 580 -12.27 -8.33 -17.24
CA PRO A 580 -11.03 -8.91 -16.75
C PRO A 580 -9.83 -8.16 -17.32
N ILE A 581 -9.00 -7.60 -16.46
CA ILE A 581 -7.75 -6.95 -16.85
C ILE A 581 -6.73 -8.07 -17.14
N ASN A 582 -6.37 -8.24 -18.41
CA ASN A 582 -5.24 -9.08 -18.78
C ASN A 582 -3.94 -8.41 -18.31
N THR A 583 -3.32 -8.96 -17.29
CA THR A 583 -1.96 -8.63 -16.87
C THR A 583 -0.97 -9.11 -17.93
N ASN A 584 -0.38 -8.18 -18.68
CA ASN A 584 0.80 -8.46 -19.48
C ASN A 584 2.00 -8.67 -18.56
N THR A 585 2.51 -9.90 -18.51
CA THR A 585 3.78 -10.25 -17.86
C THR A 585 4.93 -9.54 -18.58
N PRO A 586 5.81 -8.80 -17.89
CA PRO A 586 6.96 -8.19 -18.53
C PRO A 586 7.98 -9.27 -18.94
N THR A 587 8.26 -9.35 -20.23
CA THR A 587 9.39 -10.13 -20.78
C THR A 587 10.71 -9.48 -20.34
N PRO A 588 11.66 -10.22 -19.74
CA PRO A 588 12.95 -9.66 -19.35
C PRO A 588 13.78 -9.27 -20.58
N LEU A 589 14.26 -8.04 -20.59
CA LEU A 589 15.14 -7.49 -21.62
C LEU A 589 16.59 -7.89 -21.30
N ILE A 590 17.14 -8.86 -22.03
CA ILE A 590 18.57 -9.18 -21.98
C ILE A 590 19.30 -8.29 -22.97
N THR A 591 20.09 -7.33 -22.48
CA THR A 591 21.01 -6.51 -23.28
C THR A 591 22.38 -7.17 -23.34
N ASN A 592 22.83 -7.58 -24.53
CA ASN A 592 24.24 -7.76 -24.85
C ASN A 592 24.55 -7.13 -26.22
N THR A 593 25.55 -6.25 -26.21
CA THR A 593 26.03 -5.43 -27.34
C THR A 593 27.20 -6.10 -28.08
N VAL A 594 27.10 -6.27 -29.42
CA VAL A 594 28.20 -5.95 -30.38
C VAL A 594 27.67 -5.80 -31.85
N SER A 595 28.44 -5.04 -32.63
CA SER A 595 28.23 -4.35 -33.95
C SER A 595 28.48 -5.24 -35.22
N PRO A 596 28.49 -4.74 -36.50
CA PRO A 596 27.37 -4.37 -37.39
C PRO A 596 27.32 -5.09 -38.79
N THR A 597 26.16 -4.97 -39.49
CA THR A 597 25.93 -5.06 -40.99
C THR A 597 25.70 -6.46 -41.63
N PRO A 598 24.89 -6.68 -42.72
CA PRO A 598 24.00 -5.80 -43.52
C PRO A 598 22.50 -6.18 -43.54
N ILE A 599 21.74 -5.26 -44.13
CA ILE A 599 20.29 -5.19 -44.35
C ILE A 599 19.81 -6.20 -45.40
N PHE A 600 18.75 -6.94 -45.09
CA PHE A 600 17.82 -7.50 -46.08
C PHE A 600 16.38 -7.13 -45.75
N THR A 601 15.80 -6.29 -46.61
CA THR A 601 14.39 -5.92 -46.65
C THR A 601 13.56 -7.02 -47.31
N VAL A 602 12.61 -7.58 -46.56
CA VAL A 602 11.41 -8.22 -47.12
C VAL A 602 10.20 -7.70 -46.33
N THR A 603 9.40 -6.88 -47.00
CA THR A 603 8.10 -6.39 -46.55
C THR A 603 7.07 -7.50 -46.78
N PRO A 604 6.42 -8.07 -45.74
CA PRO A 604 5.23 -8.86 -45.95
C PRO A 604 4.00 -7.96 -46.03
N THR A 605 3.32 -8.03 -47.17
CA THR A 605 1.98 -7.48 -47.41
C THR A 605 0.99 -8.09 -46.41
N PRO A 606 0.23 -7.29 -45.63
CA PRO A 606 -0.80 -7.84 -44.76
C PRO A 606 -1.96 -8.38 -45.61
N SER A 607 -2.15 -9.70 -45.59
CA SER A 607 -3.38 -10.35 -46.04
C SER A 607 -4.47 -10.18 -44.98
N GLY A 608 -5.72 -10.06 -45.42
CA GLY A 608 -6.86 -9.52 -44.69
C GLY A 608 -7.08 -10.02 -43.27
N MET A 609 -7.33 -9.08 -42.36
CA MET A 609 -7.90 -9.35 -41.04
C MET A 609 -9.32 -9.92 -41.21
N ILE A 610 -9.54 -11.13 -40.70
CA ILE A 610 -10.86 -11.68 -40.46
C ILE A 610 -11.41 -11.03 -39.18
N THR A 611 -12.49 -10.26 -39.32
CA THR A 611 -13.29 -9.74 -38.21
C THR A 611 -14.08 -10.89 -37.60
N ILE A 612 -13.67 -11.37 -36.42
CA ILE A 612 -14.49 -12.25 -35.59
C ILE A 612 -15.33 -11.39 -34.64
N THR A 613 -16.61 -11.24 -34.98
CA THR A 613 -17.64 -10.73 -34.08
C THR A 613 -18.01 -11.85 -33.09
N PRO A 614 -17.81 -11.71 -31.77
CA PRO A 614 -18.23 -12.71 -30.81
C PRO A 614 -19.77 -12.75 -30.81
N THR A 615 -20.32 -13.77 -31.45
CA THR A 615 -21.74 -14.09 -31.35
C THR A 615 -21.90 -14.95 -30.11
N THR A 616 -22.51 -14.42 -29.06
CA THR A 616 -22.93 -15.19 -27.88
C THR A 616 -24.09 -16.10 -28.29
N ILE A 617 -23.77 -17.25 -28.89
CA ILE A 617 -24.72 -18.33 -29.06
C ILE A 617 -24.93 -18.94 -27.66
N PRO A 618 -26.15 -18.95 -27.09
CA PRO A 618 -26.42 -19.74 -25.91
C PRO A 618 -26.19 -21.21 -26.27
N ILE A 619 -25.11 -21.78 -25.75
CA ILE A 619 -24.77 -23.19 -25.94
C ILE A 619 -25.73 -24.01 -25.07
N SER A 620 -26.91 -24.32 -25.62
CA SER A 620 -27.87 -25.24 -25.01
C SER A 620 -27.57 -26.65 -25.52
N GLY A 621 -26.98 -27.50 -24.68
CA GLY A 621 -26.70 -28.89 -25.02
C GLY A 621 -26.04 -29.66 -23.88
N ASN A 622 -26.03 -30.99 -23.97
CA ASN A 622 -25.32 -31.85 -23.03
C ASN A 622 -23.79 -31.72 -23.26
N ILE A 623 -23.11 -31.02 -22.36
CA ILE A 623 -21.67 -30.67 -22.46
C ILE A 623 -20.76 -31.53 -21.58
N CYS A 624 -21.27 -32.69 -21.21
CA CYS A 624 -20.62 -33.70 -20.41
C CYS A 624 -19.34 -34.27 -21.00
N GLY A 625 -18.44 -34.74 -20.13
CA GLY A 625 -17.15 -35.28 -20.55
C GLY A 625 -16.11 -35.32 -19.45
N LYS A 626 -14.92 -35.81 -19.82
CA LYS A 626 -13.75 -35.84 -18.94
C LYS A 626 -13.36 -34.42 -18.50
N ALA A 627 -12.93 -34.30 -17.26
CA ALA A 627 -12.35 -33.04 -16.78
C ALA A 627 -10.93 -32.82 -17.34
N ASP A 628 -10.15 -33.89 -17.47
CA ASP A 628 -8.89 -33.96 -18.24
C ASP A 628 -9.23 -34.14 -19.73
N VAL A 629 -9.18 -33.04 -20.49
CA VAL A 629 -9.73 -32.97 -21.85
C VAL A 629 -8.73 -33.51 -22.87
N ASP A 630 -7.44 -33.36 -22.61
CA ASP A 630 -6.37 -33.85 -23.49
C ASP A 630 -5.88 -35.28 -23.12
N GLY A 631 -6.26 -35.78 -21.94
CA GLY A 631 -6.00 -37.14 -21.49
C GLY A 631 -4.59 -37.34 -20.96
N ASP A 632 -3.87 -36.27 -20.58
CA ASP A 632 -2.50 -36.33 -20.11
C ASP A 632 -2.37 -36.76 -18.62
N GLY A 633 -3.50 -36.97 -17.94
CA GLY A 633 -3.57 -37.37 -16.53
C GLY A 633 -3.23 -36.22 -15.56
N ARG A 634 -3.08 -35.00 -16.07
CA ARG A 634 -2.89 -33.77 -15.31
C ARG A 634 -4.11 -32.89 -15.58
N PHE A 635 -4.25 -31.85 -14.77
CA PHE A 635 -5.20 -30.81 -15.08
C PHE A 635 -4.43 -29.50 -15.08
N ASN A 636 -4.25 -28.95 -16.26
CA ASN A 636 -3.45 -27.76 -16.47
C ASN A 636 -4.32 -26.62 -17.04
N ILE A 637 -3.69 -25.52 -17.43
CA ILE A 637 -4.40 -24.35 -17.94
C ILE A 637 -5.19 -24.64 -19.23
N ALA A 638 -4.81 -25.65 -20.01
CA ALA A 638 -5.51 -26.07 -21.22
C ALA A 638 -6.86 -26.72 -20.87
N ASP A 639 -6.89 -27.64 -19.90
CA ASP A 639 -8.13 -28.25 -19.42
C ASP A 639 -9.05 -27.22 -18.77
N PHE A 640 -8.46 -26.29 -18.01
CA PHE A 640 -9.20 -25.18 -17.40
C PHE A 640 -9.86 -24.28 -18.45
N ALA A 641 -9.14 -23.95 -19.54
CA ALA A 641 -9.68 -23.14 -20.61
C ALA A 641 -10.88 -23.84 -21.30
N GLU A 642 -10.81 -25.16 -21.51
CA GLU A 642 -11.92 -25.94 -22.07
C GLU A 642 -13.10 -26.08 -21.10
N PHE A 643 -12.83 -26.24 -19.80
CA PHE A 643 -13.85 -26.20 -18.76
C PHE A 643 -14.56 -24.84 -18.74
N ALA A 644 -13.82 -23.74 -18.77
CA ALA A 644 -14.36 -22.37 -18.76
C ALA A 644 -15.21 -22.06 -20.00
N LYS A 645 -14.85 -22.57 -21.18
CA LYS A 645 -15.68 -22.47 -22.40
C LYS A 645 -17.02 -23.20 -22.25
N SER A 646 -17.02 -24.29 -21.49
CA SER A 646 -18.20 -25.13 -21.25
C SER A 646 -19.05 -24.61 -20.07
N TYR A 647 -18.50 -23.72 -19.25
CA TYR A 647 -19.15 -23.13 -18.09
C TYR A 647 -20.23 -22.11 -18.51
N GLY A 648 -21.46 -22.58 -18.66
CA GLY A 648 -22.64 -21.71 -18.71
C GLY A 648 -22.97 -21.25 -17.29
N MET A 649 -23.67 -20.13 -17.14
CA MET A 649 -24.08 -19.56 -15.84
C MET A 649 -25.10 -20.43 -15.08
N GLY A 650 -24.88 -21.74 -14.95
CA GLY A 650 -25.81 -22.73 -14.39
C GLY A 650 -26.91 -23.19 -15.34
N THR A 651 -26.87 -22.81 -16.63
CA THR A 651 -27.88 -23.19 -17.64
C THR A 651 -27.53 -24.46 -18.41
N ASN A 652 -26.29 -24.92 -18.34
CA ASN A 652 -25.85 -26.09 -19.08
C ASN A 652 -26.14 -27.34 -18.26
N THR A 653 -26.94 -28.24 -18.83
CA THR A 653 -27.22 -29.55 -18.24
C THR A 653 -26.06 -30.49 -18.54
N CYS A 654 -25.59 -31.21 -17.53
CA CYS A 654 -24.65 -32.31 -17.73
C CYS A 654 -25.17 -33.54 -16.98
N ALA A 655 -25.45 -34.63 -17.69
CA ALA A 655 -25.78 -35.93 -17.10
C ALA A 655 -24.56 -36.89 -17.02
N ASP A 656 -23.47 -36.51 -16.33
CA ASP A 656 -22.30 -37.41 -16.08
C ASP A 656 -22.56 -38.38 -14.91
N LYS A 657 -23.75 -38.34 -14.31
CA LYS A 657 -24.10 -39.16 -13.14
C LYS A 657 -23.87 -40.67 -13.35
N ASP A 658 -24.09 -41.16 -14.58
CA ASP A 658 -24.06 -42.59 -14.95
C ASP A 658 -22.80 -43.00 -15.74
N VAL A 659 -21.82 -42.09 -15.94
CA VAL A 659 -20.59 -42.36 -16.71
C VAL A 659 -19.36 -42.21 -15.83
N GLU A 660 -18.48 -43.22 -15.86
CA GLU A 660 -17.21 -43.21 -15.14
C GLU A 660 -16.06 -42.78 -16.07
N TYR A 661 -15.52 -41.58 -15.82
CA TYR A 661 -14.49 -40.95 -16.66
C TYR A 661 -13.05 -41.26 -16.24
N GLY A 662 -12.86 -42.32 -15.46
CA GLY A 662 -11.55 -42.72 -14.93
C GLY A 662 -11.11 -41.85 -13.74
N PRO A 663 -9.81 -41.91 -13.36
CA PRO A 663 -9.28 -41.31 -12.13
C PRO A 663 -9.49 -39.80 -12.02
N CYS A 664 -9.54 -39.11 -13.16
CA CYS A 664 -9.72 -37.66 -13.28
C CYS A 664 -11.20 -37.24 -13.15
N GLY A 665 -12.15 -38.17 -13.29
CA GLY A 665 -13.57 -37.88 -13.18
C GLY A 665 -14.16 -37.04 -14.32
N GLY A 666 -15.46 -36.84 -14.24
CA GLY A 666 -16.23 -35.99 -15.16
C GLY A 666 -16.33 -34.55 -14.68
N ARG A 667 -16.94 -33.69 -15.50
CA ARG A 667 -17.07 -32.25 -15.23
C ARG A 667 -18.14 -31.92 -14.19
N ASP A 668 -19.23 -32.69 -14.13
CA ASP A 668 -20.25 -32.63 -13.07
C ASP A 668 -19.76 -33.49 -11.88
N VAL A 669 -19.11 -32.82 -10.95
CA VAL A 669 -18.31 -33.43 -9.89
C VAL A 669 -19.21 -33.95 -8.77
N ASN A 670 -20.30 -33.24 -8.48
CA ASN A 670 -21.26 -33.60 -7.45
C ASN A 670 -22.40 -34.50 -7.98
N LYS A 671 -22.44 -34.74 -9.31
CA LYS A 671 -23.42 -35.57 -10.03
C LYS A 671 -24.85 -35.04 -9.91
N ASP A 672 -25.03 -33.73 -9.80
CA ASP A 672 -26.33 -33.08 -9.61
C ASP A 672 -27.10 -32.81 -10.92
N GLY A 673 -26.48 -33.10 -12.07
CA GLY A 673 -27.09 -32.91 -13.38
C GLY A 673 -26.81 -31.54 -14.01
N LYS A 674 -26.03 -30.68 -13.35
CA LYS A 674 -25.74 -29.31 -13.77
C LYS A 674 -24.23 -29.09 -13.74
N LEU A 675 -23.73 -28.26 -14.65
CA LEU A 675 -22.36 -27.77 -14.57
C LEU A 675 -22.37 -26.34 -14.03
N ASN A 676 -21.97 -26.15 -12.76
CA ASN A 676 -22.03 -24.87 -12.06
C ASN A 676 -20.86 -24.67 -11.06
N ILE A 677 -20.88 -23.58 -10.29
CA ILE A 677 -19.76 -23.22 -9.39
C ILE A 677 -19.55 -24.25 -8.26
N ALA A 678 -20.60 -24.99 -7.89
CA ALA A 678 -20.50 -26.06 -6.91
C ALA A 678 -19.54 -27.15 -7.38
N ASP A 679 -19.54 -27.44 -8.69
CA ASP A 679 -18.59 -28.37 -9.30
C ASP A 679 -17.17 -27.86 -9.25
N PHE A 680 -16.94 -26.53 -9.23
CA PHE A 680 -15.59 -25.96 -9.24
C PHE A 680 -14.89 -26.04 -7.87
N GLY A 681 -15.60 -25.80 -6.76
CA GLY A 681 -14.95 -25.70 -5.44
C GLY A 681 -15.89 -25.61 -4.23
N GLY A 682 -17.20 -25.76 -4.43
CA GLY A 682 -18.19 -25.61 -3.36
C GLY A 682 -18.24 -26.80 -2.40
N GLN A 683 -18.36 -26.53 -1.10
CA GLN A 683 -18.62 -27.52 -0.04
C GLN A 683 -17.59 -28.65 0.14
N GLY A 684 -16.34 -28.47 -0.31
CA GLY A 684 -15.26 -29.44 -0.04
C GLY A 684 -15.28 -30.68 -0.94
N ILE A 685 -16.08 -30.67 -2.02
CA ILE A 685 -16.22 -31.79 -2.97
C ILE A 685 -15.81 -31.35 -4.39
N GLY A 686 -15.45 -30.08 -4.59
CA GLY A 686 -15.28 -29.47 -5.90
C GLY A 686 -13.99 -29.85 -6.64
N PHE A 687 -14.04 -29.64 -7.95
CA PHE A 687 -13.01 -29.84 -8.95
C PHE A 687 -11.63 -29.34 -8.50
N ALA A 688 -11.50 -28.09 -8.05
CA ALA A 688 -10.24 -27.50 -7.61
C ALA A 688 -9.60 -28.26 -6.42
N GLN A 689 -10.41 -28.90 -5.58
CA GLN A 689 -9.92 -29.67 -4.42
C GLN A 689 -9.42 -31.07 -4.81
N ARG A 690 -9.83 -31.62 -5.97
CA ARG A 690 -9.26 -32.88 -6.48
C ARG A 690 -7.83 -32.71 -7.00
N TYR A 691 -7.50 -31.50 -7.48
CA TYR A 691 -6.25 -31.19 -8.18
C TYR A 691 -5.34 -30.20 -7.44
N TYR A 692 -5.74 -29.73 -6.25
CA TYR A 692 -4.87 -28.95 -5.39
C TYR A 692 -4.81 -29.57 -3.99
N PRO A 693 -3.63 -29.95 -3.48
CA PRO A 693 -2.28 -29.72 -4.04
C PRO A 693 -1.79 -30.80 -5.02
N LYS A 694 -2.66 -31.66 -5.57
CA LYS A 694 -2.25 -32.83 -6.39
C LYS A 694 -1.93 -32.47 -7.84
N THR A 695 -0.70 -32.70 -8.29
CA THR A 695 -0.28 -32.43 -9.69
C THR A 695 -0.81 -33.42 -10.74
N SER A 696 -1.50 -34.49 -10.32
CA SER A 696 -2.09 -35.49 -11.21
C SER A 696 -3.29 -36.18 -10.55
N CYS A 697 -4.27 -36.56 -11.38
CA CYS A 697 -5.40 -37.41 -10.99
C CYS A 697 -5.09 -38.92 -11.12
N VAL A 698 -3.96 -39.29 -11.73
CA VAL A 698 -3.52 -40.69 -11.80
C VAL A 698 -3.09 -41.10 -10.39
N ILE A 699 -3.76 -42.11 -9.84
CA ILE A 699 -3.42 -42.68 -8.53
C ILE A 699 -2.00 -43.27 -8.64
N ASN A 700 -1.06 -42.76 -7.83
CA ASN A 700 0.18 -43.48 -7.51
C ASN A 700 -0.11 -44.66 -6.60
#